data_AF-A0A6A6Z8K2-F1
#
_entry.id   AF-A0A6A6Z8K2-F1
#
_cell.length_a   1.000
_cell.length_b   1.000
_cell.length_c   1.000
_cell.angle_alpha   90.00
_cell.angle_beta   90.00
_cell.angle_gamma   90.00
#
_symmetry.space_group_name_H-M   'P 1'
#
loop_
_entity.id
_entity.type
_entity.pdbx_description
1 polymer ?
#
loop_
_entity_poly.entity_id
_entity_poly.type
_entity_poly.pdbx_seq_one_letter_code
_entity_poly.pdbx_strand_id
1 'polypeptide(L)'
;MAAPAKSARERRPSTSAPLSDLQGPVGPTFSRPKHKRTVTGFGPGEIKSVEASIPEPQRAAWKKFTPKPFDTAEEFNAEAVRHIETTLARSMYNCDEGAAYAGTALAFRDRLVLDWNKTQQAQTFKDQKRVYYLSLEFLMGRALDNAMLNIGKKDVAVKGLSDLGFRMEDIISQEHDAALGNGGLGRLAACFLDSMASLNYPAWGYGLRYRYGIFKQEIIDGYQVEVPDYWLDFNPWEFARHDITVDVQFYGYVSKYQDDDGKNVSFWEGGEIVQACAYDVPIAGYGTSTVNNLRLWGSKAASGEFDFQKFNSGEYESSVADQQRAETISAVLYPNDNLERGKELRLKQQYFWCAASLFDIVRRFKKTQRPWKDFPNQVAIQLNDTHPTLAIPELQRILIDQEGLDWDEAWSIVSKTFGYTNHTVLPEALEKWSVPLFQHLLPRHLQIIYDINLQFLQYVERNFPKERDILSRVSIIEEANPKMVRMAYLAVIGSHKVNGVAELHSDLIKTTIFKDFVKIYGPDKFTNVTNGITPRRWLHQANPRLSELIASKLGGYDFLKDLTLLHKLEAYVDDKDFRKEFQEIKYANKVRLAKYIKDTLGVSVNPSALFDVQVKRIHEYKRQQLNIFGVIHRYLAIKAMSPEEKKKLAPRVSIFGGKAAPGYWMAKTVIHLVNQVGKVVNSDKDVGDLLKVIYLEDYNVSKAEIICPASDISEHISTAGTEASGTSNMKFVINGGLIIGTCDGANIEITREIGENNIFLFGNLAEDVEELRHSHMYGTYTLDPSLAAVFDSIQSGTFGDAGAFTSLVNGIVDHGDYYLVSDDFASYCKTQDLIDEAYRNQDEWLTKAITSVARMGFFSSDRCIDEYAEMIWNTEPLVPSKDE
;
A
#
# COMPACT_ATOMS: atom_id res chain seq x y z
N MET A 1 -19.76 -44.30 -61.18
CA MET A 1 -21.22 -44.36 -61.42
C MET A 1 -21.93 -44.15 -60.11
N ALA A 2 -22.97 -43.32 -60.12
CA ALA A 2 -23.74 -42.91 -58.96
C ALA A 2 -24.38 -44.10 -58.21
N ALA A 3 -24.46 -43.98 -56.90
CA ALA A 3 -25.41 -44.71 -56.06
C ALA A 3 -26.03 -43.74 -55.03
N PRO A 4 -27.32 -43.91 -54.67
CA PRO A 4 -28.16 -42.84 -54.15
C PRO A 4 -28.11 -42.69 -52.63
N ALA A 5 -28.49 -41.50 -52.17
CA ALA A 5 -28.63 -41.11 -50.77
C ALA A 5 -29.51 -42.08 -49.97
N LYS A 6 -28.97 -42.60 -48.87
CA LYS A 6 -29.74 -43.27 -47.82
C LYS A 6 -30.09 -42.25 -46.73
N SER A 7 -31.36 -42.24 -46.36
CA SER A 7 -31.99 -41.43 -45.30
C SER A 7 -31.17 -41.37 -44.01
N ALA A 8 -31.00 -40.17 -43.47
CA ALA A 8 -30.49 -39.95 -42.12
C ALA A 8 -31.37 -40.67 -41.09
N ARG A 9 -30.74 -41.44 -40.20
CA ARG A 9 -31.38 -42.01 -39.01
C ARG A 9 -31.79 -40.88 -38.07
N GLU A 10 -33.09 -40.65 -37.93
CA GLU A 10 -33.64 -39.91 -36.80
C GLU A 10 -33.37 -40.70 -35.51
N ARG A 11 -32.61 -40.10 -34.58
CA ARG A 11 -32.51 -40.59 -33.21
C ARG A 11 -33.86 -40.37 -32.53
N ARG A 12 -34.54 -41.48 -32.22
CA ARG A 12 -35.69 -41.47 -31.30
C ARG A 12 -35.22 -41.00 -29.91
N PRO A 13 -35.89 -40.05 -29.27
CA PRO A 13 -35.60 -39.67 -27.89
C PRO A 13 -35.89 -40.83 -26.94
N SER A 14 -34.95 -41.06 -26.02
CA SER A 14 -35.09 -42.00 -24.90
C SER A 14 -36.29 -41.62 -24.03
N THR A 15 -37.24 -42.53 -23.90
CA THR A 15 -38.36 -42.47 -22.97
C THR A 15 -37.93 -42.98 -21.59
N SER A 16 -37.81 -42.09 -20.60
CA SER A 16 -38.17 -42.32 -19.17
C SER A 16 -37.50 -41.31 -18.23
N ALA A 17 -38.14 -40.16 -18.08
CA ALA A 17 -38.42 -39.54 -16.78
C ALA A 17 -39.67 -38.70 -17.01
N PRO A 18 -40.68 -38.71 -16.12
CA PRO A 18 -41.82 -37.81 -16.29
C PRO A 18 -41.28 -36.38 -16.36
N LEU A 19 -41.51 -35.73 -17.50
CA LEU A 19 -41.47 -34.28 -17.60
C LEU A 19 -42.46 -33.79 -16.54
N SER A 20 -41.95 -33.38 -15.38
CA SER A 20 -42.76 -32.57 -14.50
C SER A 20 -42.95 -31.25 -15.23
N ASP A 21 -44.19 -30.95 -15.62
CA ASP A 21 -44.65 -29.63 -16.00
C ASP A 21 -44.64 -28.70 -14.77
N LEU A 22 -43.47 -28.49 -14.17
CA LEU A 22 -43.26 -27.46 -13.16
C LEU A 22 -42.94 -26.14 -13.86
N GLN A 23 -43.93 -25.64 -14.60
CA GLN A 23 -44.13 -24.20 -14.79
C GLN A 23 -45.09 -23.73 -13.68
N GLY A 24 -44.56 -23.36 -12.51
CA GLY A 24 -45.35 -22.91 -11.35
C GLY A 24 -44.67 -23.22 -10.01
N PRO A 25 -45.01 -22.52 -8.91
CA PRO A 25 -44.23 -22.49 -7.68
C PRO A 25 -44.22 -23.85 -6.97
N VAL A 26 -43.14 -24.08 -6.23
CA VAL A 26 -42.90 -25.28 -5.42
C VAL A 26 -44.06 -25.49 -4.44
N GLY A 27 -44.85 -26.55 -4.64
CA GLY A 27 -45.80 -27.10 -3.66
C GLY A 27 -47.17 -26.40 -3.55
N PRO A 28 -48.23 -27.12 -3.13
CA PRO A 28 -49.55 -26.54 -2.97
C PRO A 28 -49.54 -25.52 -1.82
N THR A 29 -49.99 -24.30 -2.12
CA THR A 29 -50.30 -23.16 -1.20
C THR A 29 -49.21 -22.16 -0.79
N PHE A 30 -48.01 -22.15 -1.38
CA PHE A 30 -47.02 -21.11 -1.03
C PHE A 30 -46.38 -20.40 -2.23
N SER A 31 -46.74 -19.13 -2.47
CA SER A 31 -46.00 -18.22 -3.36
C SER A 31 -45.06 -17.34 -2.54
N ARG A 32 -43.75 -17.60 -2.62
CA ARG A 32 -42.73 -16.73 -2.02
C ARG A 32 -42.34 -15.62 -3.00
N PRO A 33 -42.18 -14.35 -2.55
CA PRO A 33 -41.45 -13.37 -3.33
C PRO A 33 -40.05 -13.91 -3.66
N LYS A 34 -39.64 -13.94 -4.93
CA LYS A 34 -38.27 -14.30 -5.31
C LYS A 34 -37.37 -13.12 -4.94
N HIS A 35 -36.68 -13.20 -3.81
CA HIS A 35 -35.71 -12.18 -3.40
C HIS A 35 -34.55 -12.20 -4.40
N LYS A 36 -34.23 -11.04 -4.99
CA LYS A 36 -32.99 -10.84 -5.74
C LYS A 36 -32.01 -10.10 -4.83
N ARG A 37 -30.74 -10.54 -4.80
CA ARG A 37 -29.69 -9.83 -4.05
C ARG A 37 -29.52 -8.43 -4.62
N THR A 38 -29.53 -7.42 -3.76
CA THR A 38 -28.98 -6.11 -4.09
C THR A 38 -27.54 -6.07 -3.60
N VAL A 39 -26.60 -5.86 -4.54
CA VAL A 39 -25.15 -5.97 -4.25
C VAL A 39 -24.65 -4.93 -3.22
N THR A 40 -25.41 -3.88 -2.96
CA THR A 40 -25.03 -2.73 -2.12
C THR A 40 -26.16 -2.27 -1.19
N GLY A 41 -27.10 -3.16 -0.84
CA GLY A 41 -28.26 -2.81 -0.02
C GLY A 41 -29.43 -2.21 -0.82
N PHE A 42 -30.54 -1.96 -0.12
CA PHE A 42 -31.80 -1.46 -0.66
C PHE A 42 -31.98 0.04 -0.38
N GLY A 43 -32.58 0.78 -1.31
CA GLY A 43 -33.01 2.15 -1.03
C GLY A 43 -34.17 2.23 -0.01
N PRO A 44 -34.47 3.41 0.55
CA PRO A 44 -35.54 3.59 1.55
C PRO A 44 -36.94 3.12 1.13
N GLY A 45 -37.29 3.32 -0.15
CA GLY A 45 -38.56 2.85 -0.71
C GLY A 45 -38.58 1.35 -1.00
N GLU A 46 -37.44 0.82 -1.48
CA GLU A 46 -37.29 -0.59 -1.81
C GLU A 46 -37.34 -1.47 -0.55
N ILE A 47 -36.66 -1.08 0.53
CA ILE A 47 -36.61 -1.88 1.76
C ILE A 47 -37.99 -2.04 2.39
N LYS A 48 -38.82 -0.97 2.41
CA LYS A 48 -40.20 -1.03 2.91
C LYS A 48 -41.08 -1.92 2.04
N SER A 49 -40.93 -1.81 0.72
CA SER A 49 -41.65 -2.66 -0.24
C SER A 49 -41.28 -4.15 -0.08
N VAL A 50 -39.97 -4.43 0.04
CA VAL A 50 -39.46 -5.79 0.27
C VAL A 50 -39.93 -6.31 1.63
N GLU A 51 -39.81 -5.53 2.70
CA GLU A 51 -40.26 -5.95 4.02
C GLU A 51 -41.76 -6.25 4.06
N ALA A 52 -42.59 -5.37 3.47
CA ALA A 52 -44.04 -5.58 3.38
C ALA A 52 -44.41 -6.82 2.55
N SER A 53 -43.56 -7.21 1.59
CA SER A 53 -43.76 -8.43 0.80
C SER A 53 -43.47 -9.73 1.57
N ILE A 54 -42.76 -9.66 2.71
CA ILE A 54 -42.38 -10.83 3.51
C ILE A 54 -43.40 -11.04 4.64
N PRO A 55 -44.13 -12.18 4.66
CA PRO A 55 -45.09 -12.50 5.72
C PRO A 55 -44.48 -12.44 7.13
N GLU A 56 -45.25 -11.93 8.10
CA GLU A 56 -44.80 -11.73 9.49
C GLU A 56 -44.17 -12.99 10.12
N PRO A 57 -44.73 -14.21 9.99
CA PRO A 57 -44.11 -15.41 10.56
C PRO A 57 -42.71 -15.68 10.00
N GLN A 58 -42.46 -15.32 8.73
CA GLN A 58 -41.15 -15.48 8.10
C GLN A 58 -40.20 -14.39 8.60
N ARG A 59 -40.63 -13.12 8.71
CA ARG A 59 -39.81 -12.06 9.30
C ARG A 59 -39.43 -12.39 10.74
N ALA A 60 -40.38 -12.86 11.55
CA ALA A 60 -40.13 -13.31 12.92
C ALA A 60 -39.13 -14.47 12.97
N ALA A 61 -39.24 -15.46 12.06
CA ALA A 61 -38.28 -16.56 11.97
C ALA A 61 -36.87 -16.06 11.63
N TRP A 62 -36.73 -15.18 10.62
CA TRP A 62 -35.44 -14.58 10.28
C TRP A 62 -34.85 -13.80 11.45
N LYS A 63 -35.62 -12.90 12.08
CA LYS A 63 -35.18 -12.12 13.25
C LYS A 63 -34.74 -13.01 14.42
N LYS A 64 -35.43 -14.13 14.65
CA LYS A 64 -35.11 -15.07 15.74
C LYS A 64 -33.77 -15.78 15.53
N PHE A 65 -33.41 -16.10 14.28
CA PHE A 65 -32.20 -16.85 13.95
C PHE A 65 -31.09 -15.97 13.34
N THR A 66 -31.26 -14.65 13.31
CA THR A 66 -30.19 -13.72 12.95
C THR A 66 -29.02 -13.87 13.93
N PRO A 67 -27.79 -14.10 13.44
CA PRO A 67 -26.62 -14.24 14.31
C PRO A 67 -26.37 -12.94 15.08
N LYS A 68 -25.90 -13.09 16.32
CA LYS A 68 -25.50 -11.99 17.19
C LYS A 68 -23.99 -12.02 17.38
N PRO A 69 -23.32 -10.86 17.48
CA PRO A 69 -21.91 -10.83 17.78
C PRO A 69 -21.66 -11.36 19.19
N PHE A 70 -20.54 -12.07 19.40
CA PHE A 70 -20.09 -12.48 20.74
C PHE A 70 -19.66 -11.28 21.57
N ASP A 71 -19.99 -11.24 22.85
CA ASP A 71 -19.55 -10.19 23.78
C ASP A 71 -18.74 -10.73 24.97
N THR A 72 -18.85 -12.03 25.24
CA THR A 72 -18.14 -12.73 26.32
C THR A 72 -17.15 -13.77 25.78
N ALA A 73 -16.22 -14.21 26.64
CA ALA A 73 -15.24 -15.25 26.26
C ALA A 73 -15.92 -16.59 25.96
N GLU A 74 -17.03 -16.92 26.65
CA GLU A 74 -17.79 -18.15 26.42
C GLU A 74 -18.46 -18.14 25.03
N GLU A 75 -19.06 -17.03 24.63
CA GLU A 75 -19.66 -16.87 23.30
C GLU A 75 -18.58 -16.91 22.21
N PHE A 76 -17.45 -16.26 22.42
CA PHE A 76 -16.30 -16.34 21.51
C PHE A 76 -15.80 -17.78 21.37
N ASN A 77 -15.65 -18.51 22.48
CA ASN A 77 -15.21 -19.91 22.47
C ASN A 77 -16.18 -20.78 21.68
N ALA A 78 -17.49 -20.61 21.89
CA ALA A 78 -18.51 -21.33 21.15
C ALA A 78 -18.41 -21.07 19.64
N GLU A 79 -18.15 -19.83 19.24
CA GLU A 79 -18.03 -19.46 17.83
C GLU A 79 -16.72 -19.92 17.18
N ALA A 80 -15.59 -19.77 17.87
CA ALA A 80 -14.29 -20.24 17.42
C ALA A 80 -14.28 -21.77 17.28
N VAL A 81 -14.75 -22.50 18.30
CA VAL A 81 -14.88 -23.97 18.28
C VAL A 81 -15.84 -24.41 17.18
N ARG A 82 -16.98 -23.72 16.99
CA ARG A 82 -17.88 -23.99 15.87
C ARG A 82 -17.14 -23.93 14.54
N HIS A 83 -16.32 -22.91 14.29
CA HIS A 83 -15.55 -22.84 13.04
C HIS A 83 -14.49 -23.93 12.93
N ILE A 84 -13.79 -24.24 14.02
CA ILE A 84 -12.80 -25.31 14.06
C ILE A 84 -13.46 -26.65 13.70
N GLU A 85 -14.59 -26.98 14.30
CA GLU A 85 -15.27 -28.26 14.08
C GLU A 85 -16.03 -28.33 12.76
N THR A 86 -16.71 -27.26 12.37
CA THR A 86 -17.64 -27.30 11.22
C THR A 86 -17.08 -26.71 9.94
N THR A 87 -16.28 -25.64 10.02
CA THR A 87 -15.70 -24.98 8.84
C THR A 87 -14.38 -25.62 8.44
N LEU A 88 -13.53 -25.93 9.42
CA LEU A 88 -12.22 -26.55 9.18
C LEU A 88 -12.26 -28.08 9.24
N ALA A 89 -13.40 -28.67 9.62
CA ALA A 89 -13.58 -30.10 9.79
C ALA A 89 -12.50 -30.73 10.73
N ARG A 90 -12.17 -30.03 11.80
CA ARG A 90 -11.21 -30.46 12.83
C ARG A 90 -11.91 -30.78 14.15
N SER A 91 -11.13 -31.11 15.18
CA SER A 91 -11.61 -31.42 16.53
C SER A 91 -10.58 -30.98 17.56
N MET A 92 -10.91 -31.09 18.85
CA MET A 92 -9.95 -30.83 19.93
C MET A 92 -8.66 -31.67 19.83
N TYR A 93 -8.70 -32.83 19.15
CA TYR A 93 -7.56 -33.75 19.06
C TYR A 93 -6.55 -33.37 17.97
N ASN A 94 -6.91 -32.49 17.04
CA ASN A 94 -6.06 -32.08 15.91
C ASN A 94 -6.18 -30.56 15.61
N CYS A 95 -6.55 -29.77 16.61
CA CYS A 95 -6.51 -28.31 16.54
C CYS A 95 -5.09 -27.84 16.85
N ASP A 96 -4.30 -27.58 15.81
CA ASP A 96 -3.03 -26.87 15.91
C ASP A 96 -3.24 -25.36 15.94
N GLU A 97 -2.17 -24.59 16.10
CA GLU A 97 -2.20 -23.13 16.13
C GLU A 97 -2.78 -22.56 14.83
N GLY A 98 -2.52 -23.20 13.68
CA GLY A 98 -3.07 -22.79 12.39
C GLY A 98 -4.60 -22.93 12.34
N ALA A 99 -5.15 -24.03 12.86
CA ALA A 99 -6.59 -24.23 12.98
C ALA A 99 -7.21 -23.27 14.01
N ALA A 100 -6.54 -23.01 15.13
CA ALA A 100 -6.98 -22.04 16.13
C ALA A 100 -6.97 -20.60 15.57
N TYR A 101 -5.95 -20.22 14.80
CA TYR A 101 -5.92 -18.97 14.02
C TYR A 101 -7.10 -18.88 13.07
N ALA A 102 -7.31 -19.89 12.24
CA ALA A 102 -8.40 -19.92 11.28
C ALA A 102 -9.77 -19.80 11.99
N GLY A 103 -10.01 -20.54 13.07
CA GLY A 103 -11.24 -20.45 13.86
C GLY A 103 -11.46 -19.06 14.46
N THR A 104 -10.41 -18.46 15.03
CA THR A 104 -10.43 -17.11 15.61
C THR A 104 -10.72 -16.06 14.54
N ALA A 105 -10.00 -16.10 13.41
CA ALA A 105 -10.17 -15.15 12.31
C ALA A 105 -11.57 -15.24 11.70
N LEU A 106 -12.12 -16.46 11.54
CA LEU A 106 -13.47 -16.68 11.05
C LEU A 106 -14.53 -16.12 12.01
N ALA A 107 -14.37 -16.30 13.33
CA ALA A 107 -15.28 -15.73 14.32
C ALA A 107 -15.29 -14.18 14.27
N PHE A 108 -14.11 -13.55 14.20
CA PHE A 108 -14.03 -12.10 14.05
C PHE A 108 -14.56 -11.61 12.71
N ARG A 109 -14.34 -12.37 11.63
CA ARG A 109 -14.88 -12.06 10.31
C ARG A 109 -16.40 -12.11 10.30
N ASP A 110 -17.03 -13.11 10.92
CA ASP A 110 -18.50 -13.21 11.00
C ASP A 110 -19.08 -11.97 11.71
N ARG A 111 -18.42 -11.48 12.78
CA ARG A 111 -18.76 -10.18 13.41
C ARG A 111 -18.58 -8.99 12.46
N LEU A 112 -17.44 -8.89 11.76
CA LEU A 112 -17.20 -7.81 10.80
C LEU A 112 -18.24 -7.77 9.68
N VAL A 113 -18.73 -8.92 9.22
CA VAL A 113 -19.74 -8.98 8.16
C VAL A 113 -21.07 -8.40 8.60
N LEU A 114 -21.45 -8.58 9.87
CA LEU A 114 -22.68 -7.97 10.41
C LEU A 114 -22.61 -6.44 10.30
N ASP A 115 -21.52 -5.86 10.78
CA ASP A 115 -21.32 -4.40 10.77
C ASP A 115 -21.03 -3.87 9.37
N TRP A 116 -20.37 -4.64 8.50
CA TRP A 116 -20.19 -4.32 7.08
C TRP A 116 -21.54 -4.22 6.36
N ASN A 117 -22.44 -5.20 6.56
CA ASN A 117 -23.78 -5.18 5.94
C ASN A 117 -24.58 -3.96 6.41
N LYS A 118 -24.55 -3.65 7.72
CA LYS A 118 -25.18 -2.45 8.28
C LYS A 118 -24.59 -1.17 7.69
N THR A 119 -23.27 -1.07 7.63
CA THR A 119 -22.56 0.09 7.06
C THR A 119 -22.95 0.31 5.60
N GLN A 120 -22.93 -0.74 4.78
CA GLN A 120 -23.30 -0.61 3.37
C GLN A 120 -24.78 -0.25 3.18
N GLN A 121 -25.67 -0.80 4.01
CA GLN A 121 -27.08 -0.48 4.00
C GLN A 121 -27.34 0.98 4.44
N ALA A 122 -26.67 1.46 5.49
CA ALA A 122 -26.77 2.84 5.97
C ALA A 122 -26.26 3.83 4.91
N GLN A 123 -25.11 3.56 4.29
CA GLN A 123 -24.56 4.39 3.21
C GLN A 123 -25.48 4.44 1.98
N THR A 124 -26.16 3.34 1.64
CA THR A 124 -27.13 3.32 0.53
C THR A 124 -28.44 4.00 0.90
N PHE A 125 -28.87 3.91 2.15
CA PHE A 125 -30.07 4.59 2.64
C PHE A 125 -29.88 6.12 2.67
N LYS A 126 -28.71 6.59 3.10
CA LYS A 126 -28.38 8.01 3.23
C LYS A 126 -27.99 8.68 1.92
N ASP A 127 -27.50 7.90 0.95
CA ASP A 127 -27.16 8.37 -0.40
C ASP A 127 -26.24 9.62 -0.40
N GLN A 128 -25.23 9.59 0.48
CA GLN A 128 -24.20 10.62 0.57
C GLN A 128 -23.08 10.37 -0.44
N LYS A 129 -22.32 11.43 -0.75
CA LYS A 129 -21.13 11.37 -1.59
C LYS A 129 -20.16 10.33 -1.06
N ARG A 130 -19.61 9.50 -1.96
CA ARG A 130 -18.66 8.42 -1.60
C ARG A 130 -17.29 8.68 -2.19
N VAL A 131 -16.26 8.25 -1.45
CA VAL A 131 -14.86 8.31 -1.87
C VAL A 131 -14.39 6.94 -2.36
N TYR A 132 -13.72 6.93 -3.49
CA TYR A 132 -13.06 5.74 -4.05
C TYR A 132 -11.57 5.99 -4.19
N TYR A 133 -10.80 5.31 -3.35
CA TYR A 133 -9.35 5.42 -3.33
C TYR A 133 -8.75 4.33 -4.22
N LEU A 134 -8.20 4.74 -5.36
CA LEU A 134 -7.58 3.83 -6.31
C LEU A 134 -6.06 3.78 -6.04
N SER A 135 -5.57 2.64 -5.56
CA SER A 135 -4.15 2.36 -5.41
C SER A 135 -3.75 1.03 -6.05
N LEU A 136 -2.60 1.00 -6.71
CA LEU A 136 -2.02 -0.23 -7.26
C LEU A 136 -1.49 -1.15 -6.14
N GLU A 137 -1.16 -0.60 -4.97
CA GLU A 137 -0.73 -1.37 -3.81
C GLU A 137 -1.51 -1.02 -2.54
N PHE A 138 -1.73 -2.04 -1.70
CA PHE A 138 -2.25 -1.93 -0.33
C PHE A 138 -1.41 -2.83 0.59
N LEU A 139 -0.53 -2.24 1.37
CA LEU A 139 0.37 -2.99 2.23
C LEU A 139 -0.32 -3.25 3.58
N MET A 140 -1.34 -4.11 3.59
CA MET A 140 -2.28 -4.28 4.71
C MET A 140 -1.62 -4.84 5.99
N GLY A 141 -0.66 -5.75 5.82
CA GLY A 141 -0.09 -6.54 6.91
C GLY A 141 -1.04 -7.65 7.36
N ARG A 142 -0.88 -8.11 8.60
CA ARG A 142 -1.80 -9.03 9.27
C ARG A 142 -3.08 -8.31 9.73
N ALA A 143 -4.23 -8.94 9.55
CA ALA A 143 -5.53 -8.36 9.85
C ALA A 143 -6.07 -8.76 11.23
N LEU A 144 -5.71 -9.93 11.78
CA LEU A 144 -6.32 -10.45 13.00
C LEU A 144 -6.21 -9.48 14.18
N ASP A 145 -4.99 -9.08 14.54
CA ASP A 145 -4.78 -8.23 15.71
C ASP A 145 -5.45 -6.85 15.55
N ASN A 146 -5.40 -6.29 14.34
CA ASN A 146 -6.03 -5.03 14.01
C ASN A 146 -7.56 -5.11 14.08
N ALA A 147 -8.16 -6.20 13.58
CA ALA A 147 -9.61 -6.41 13.64
C ALA A 147 -10.07 -6.53 15.10
N MET A 148 -9.40 -7.34 15.92
CA MET A 148 -9.73 -7.51 17.34
C MET A 148 -9.65 -6.19 18.12
N LEU A 149 -8.61 -5.41 17.82
CA LEU A 149 -8.34 -4.11 18.43
C LEU A 149 -9.39 -3.07 18.03
N ASN A 150 -9.69 -2.92 16.73
CA ASN A 150 -10.64 -1.92 16.25
C ASN A 150 -12.08 -2.20 16.73
N ILE A 151 -12.45 -3.48 16.86
CA ILE A 151 -13.74 -3.92 17.41
C ILE A 151 -13.80 -3.77 18.95
N GLY A 152 -12.65 -3.66 19.63
CA GLY A 152 -12.58 -3.57 21.09
C GLY A 152 -12.87 -4.89 21.81
N LYS A 153 -12.50 -6.03 21.19
CA LYS A 153 -12.77 -7.39 21.73
C LYS A 153 -11.52 -8.27 21.81
N LYS A 154 -10.33 -7.68 21.76
CA LYS A 154 -9.06 -8.40 21.92
C LYS A 154 -8.98 -9.15 23.25
N ASP A 155 -9.33 -8.52 24.37
CA ASP A 155 -9.26 -9.16 25.69
C ASP A 155 -10.24 -10.35 25.83
N VAL A 156 -11.40 -10.26 25.19
CA VAL A 156 -12.38 -11.36 25.12
C VAL A 156 -11.76 -12.57 24.41
N ALA A 157 -11.09 -12.34 23.29
CA ALA A 157 -10.40 -13.39 22.54
C ALA A 157 -9.17 -13.93 23.27
N VAL A 158 -8.39 -13.09 23.96
CA VAL A 158 -7.25 -13.53 24.78
C VAL A 158 -7.72 -14.48 25.87
N LYS A 159 -8.77 -14.11 26.62
CA LYS A 159 -9.33 -14.97 27.67
C LYS A 159 -9.89 -16.26 27.08
N GLY A 160 -10.66 -16.17 26.00
CA GLY A 160 -11.26 -17.34 25.38
C GLY A 160 -10.24 -18.33 24.80
N LEU A 161 -9.24 -17.84 24.06
CA LEU A 161 -8.15 -18.67 23.57
C LEU A 161 -7.35 -19.33 24.70
N SER A 162 -7.14 -18.62 25.82
CA SER A 162 -6.52 -19.22 27.00
C SER A 162 -7.34 -20.37 27.58
N ASP A 163 -8.67 -20.27 27.61
CA ASP A 163 -9.56 -21.36 28.04
C ASP A 163 -9.46 -22.57 27.08
N LEU A 164 -9.21 -22.32 25.78
CA LEU A 164 -9.00 -23.33 24.75
C LEU A 164 -7.55 -23.88 24.70
N GLY A 165 -6.64 -23.35 25.51
CA GLY A 165 -5.25 -23.81 25.62
C GLY A 165 -4.25 -23.13 24.66
N PHE A 166 -4.62 -22.00 24.04
CA PHE A 166 -3.78 -21.28 23.08
C PHE A 166 -3.32 -19.92 23.61
N ARG A 167 -2.11 -19.51 23.23
CA ARG A 167 -1.58 -18.17 23.51
C ARG A 167 -1.82 -17.26 22.32
N MET A 168 -2.30 -16.04 22.58
CA MET A 168 -2.67 -15.08 21.53
C MET A 168 -1.51 -14.76 20.58
N GLU A 169 -0.29 -14.62 21.09
CA GLU A 169 0.88 -14.31 20.27
C GLU A 169 1.22 -15.45 19.29
N ASP A 170 1.06 -16.69 19.74
CA ASP A 170 1.31 -17.88 18.92
C ASP A 170 0.28 -17.96 17.79
N ILE A 171 -0.98 -17.57 18.05
CA ILE A 171 -2.06 -17.47 17.06
C ILE A 171 -1.84 -16.34 16.05
N ILE A 172 -1.50 -15.12 16.49
CA ILE A 172 -1.22 -13.99 15.60
C ILE A 172 0.00 -14.28 14.70
N SER A 173 0.94 -15.11 15.15
CA SER A 173 2.11 -15.50 14.36
C SER A 173 1.81 -16.45 13.20
N GLN A 174 0.67 -17.14 13.21
CA GLN A 174 0.25 -18.02 12.11
C GLN A 174 -0.28 -17.25 10.89
N GLU A 175 -0.67 -15.99 11.06
CA GLU A 175 -1.19 -15.18 9.96
C GLU A 175 -0.06 -14.69 9.03
N HIS A 176 -0.23 -14.94 7.73
CA HIS A 176 0.62 -14.36 6.69
C HIS A 176 0.21 -12.91 6.40
N ASP A 177 1.19 -12.02 6.20
CA ASP A 177 0.93 -10.67 5.71
C ASP A 177 0.24 -10.76 4.33
N ALA A 178 -0.81 -9.96 4.12
CA ALA A 178 -1.42 -9.90 2.80
C ALA A 178 -0.47 -9.27 1.78
N ALA A 179 -0.03 -10.05 0.79
CA ALA A 179 0.94 -9.65 -0.23
C ALA A 179 0.31 -8.76 -1.32
N LEU A 180 -0.36 -7.69 -0.91
CA LEU A 180 -1.13 -6.78 -1.77
C LEU A 180 -0.41 -5.46 -2.07
N GLY A 181 0.82 -5.30 -1.56
CA GLY A 181 1.61 -4.10 -1.74
C GLY A 181 3.09 -4.30 -1.40
N ASN A 182 3.92 -3.30 -1.65
CA ASN A 182 5.36 -3.37 -1.42
C ASN A 182 5.89 -2.19 -0.58
N GLY A 183 5.54 -0.96 -0.97
CA GLY A 183 6.22 0.23 -0.47
C GLY A 183 5.42 1.13 0.47
N GLY A 184 5.97 2.33 0.67
CA GLY A 184 5.31 3.40 1.43
C GLY A 184 4.00 3.88 0.81
N LEU A 185 3.86 3.81 -0.52
CA LEU A 185 2.64 4.18 -1.25
C LEU A 185 1.46 3.30 -0.84
N GLY A 186 1.67 1.98 -0.78
CA GLY A 186 0.65 1.01 -0.38
C GLY A 186 0.40 1.00 1.11
N ARG A 187 1.43 1.32 1.92
CA ARG A 187 1.24 1.44 3.37
C ARG A 187 0.47 2.70 3.75
N LEU A 188 0.65 3.80 3.01
CA LEU A 188 -0.17 5.00 3.12
C LEU A 188 -1.64 4.69 2.80
N ALA A 189 -1.90 4.05 1.66
CA ALA A 189 -3.24 3.61 1.27
C ALA A 189 -3.91 2.76 2.36
N ALA A 190 -3.17 1.82 2.96
CA ALA A 190 -3.68 1.01 4.06
C ALA A 190 -3.93 1.80 5.37
N CYS A 191 -3.11 2.81 5.71
CA CYS A 191 -3.39 3.72 6.83
C CYS A 191 -4.65 4.57 6.55
N PHE A 192 -4.83 5.02 5.31
CA PHE A 192 -5.99 5.80 4.89
C PHE A 192 -7.29 5.00 4.99
N LEU A 193 -7.28 3.71 4.63
CA LEU A 193 -8.44 2.84 4.81
C LEU A 193 -8.88 2.73 6.28
N ASP A 194 -7.91 2.56 7.19
CA ASP A 194 -8.17 2.51 8.64
C ASP A 194 -8.72 3.85 9.17
N SER A 195 -8.14 4.98 8.76
CA SER A 195 -8.63 6.32 9.12
C SER A 195 -10.01 6.63 8.57
N MET A 196 -10.26 6.35 7.28
CA MET A 196 -11.58 6.56 6.68
C MET A 196 -12.67 5.74 7.38
N ALA A 197 -12.37 4.51 7.80
CA ALA A 197 -13.31 3.71 8.59
C ALA A 197 -13.50 4.28 10.00
N SER A 198 -12.41 4.65 10.69
CA SER A 198 -12.44 5.16 12.08
C SER A 198 -13.15 6.50 12.22
N LEU A 199 -13.02 7.36 11.20
CA LEU A 199 -13.69 8.67 11.12
C LEU A 199 -15.10 8.59 10.51
N ASN A 200 -15.55 7.40 10.12
CA ASN A 200 -16.87 7.15 9.53
C ASN A 200 -17.10 7.75 8.15
N TYR A 201 -16.05 8.01 7.36
CA TYR A 201 -16.22 8.45 5.99
C TYR A 201 -16.73 7.31 5.10
N PRO A 202 -17.72 7.56 4.23
CA PRO A 202 -18.22 6.58 3.28
C PRO A 202 -17.21 6.38 2.13
N ALA A 203 -16.25 5.47 2.34
CA ALA A 203 -15.13 5.31 1.43
C ALA A 203 -14.74 3.85 1.20
N TRP A 204 -14.34 3.54 -0.04
CA TRP A 204 -13.79 2.23 -0.41
C TRP A 204 -12.41 2.35 -1.05
N GLY A 205 -11.56 1.35 -0.80
CA GLY A 205 -10.35 1.13 -1.59
C GLY A 205 -10.62 0.19 -2.76
N TYR A 206 -9.97 0.43 -3.91
CA TYR A 206 -9.95 -0.50 -5.03
C TYR A 206 -8.52 -0.84 -5.42
N GLY A 207 -8.22 -2.13 -5.57
CA GLY A 207 -6.90 -2.64 -5.97
C GLY A 207 -6.95 -3.98 -6.71
N LEU A 208 -5.79 -4.59 -6.91
CA LEU A 208 -5.63 -5.92 -7.51
C LEU A 208 -5.42 -7.00 -6.43
N ARG A 209 -5.99 -8.18 -6.64
CA ARG A 209 -5.77 -9.34 -5.78
C ARG A 209 -4.54 -10.11 -6.25
N TYR A 210 -3.35 -9.64 -5.90
CA TYR A 210 -2.09 -10.29 -6.28
C TYR A 210 -1.96 -11.68 -5.68
N ARG A 211 -1.67 -12.67 -6.52
CA ARG A 211 -1.52 -14.05 -6.07
C ARG A 211 -0.24 -14.31 -5.29
N TYR A 212 0.87 -13.71 -5.76
CA TYR A 212 2.22 -13.97 -5.25
C TYR A 212 2.93 -12.71 -4.73
N GLY A 213 2.18 -11.61 -4.55
CA GLY A 213 2.71 -10.31 -4.17
C GLY A 213 3.77 -9.78 -5.14
N ILE A 214 4.76 -9.07 -4.61
CA ILE A 214 5.97 -8.71 -5.38
C ILE A 214 6.93 -9.91 -5.43
N PHE A 215 7.33 -10.40 -4.24
CA PHE A 215 8.04 -11.64 -3.93
C PHE A 215 8.28 -11.68 -2.40
N LYS A 216 8.49 -12.88 -1.86
CA LYS A 216 9.11 -13.10 -0.55
C LYS A 216 10.63 -13.12 -0.73
N GLN A 217 11.33 -12.39 0.11
CA GLN A 217 12.79 -12.31 0.06
C GLN A 217 13.41 -13.43 0.89
N GLU A 218 14.42 -14.11 0.37
CA GLU A 218 15.28 -15.00 1.14
C GLU A 218 16.73 -14.60 0.94
N ILE A 219 17.56 -14.73 1.98
CA ILE A 219 18.99 -14.45 1.90
C ILE A 219 19.78 -15.76 1.83
N ILE A 220 20.34 -16.07 0.65
CA ILE A 220 21.15 -17.26 0.40
C ILE A 220 22.56 -16.82 0.05
N ASP A 221 23.55 -17.30 0.82
CA ASP A 221 24.97 -16.93 0.68
C ASP A 221 25.22 -15.40 0.68
N GLY A 222 24.37 -14.67 1.41
CA GLY A 222 24.38 -13.21 1.50
C GLY A 222 23.68 -12.49 0.35
N TYR A 223 23.16 -13.19 -0.66
CA TYR A 223 22.40 -12.60 -1.76
C TYR A 223 20.90 -12.67 -1.53
N GLN A 224 20.19 -11.65 -2.00
CA GLN A 224 18.74 -11.72 -2.14
C GLN A 224 18.34 -12.71 -3.24
N VAL A 225 17.47 -13.64 -2.89
CA VAL A 225 16.74 -14.54 -3.79
C VAL A 225 15.25 -14.24 -3.68
N GLU A 226 14.58 -14.10 -4.82
CA GLU A 226 13.15 -13.89 -4.90
C GLU A 226 12.40 -15.23 -4.99
N VAL A 227 11.47 -15.47 -4.06
CA VAL A 227 10.55 -16.61 -4.12
C VAL A 227 9.09 -16.12 -4.10
N PRO A 228 8.12 -16.87 -4.67
CA PRO A 228 6.72 -16.48 -4.62
C PRO A 228 6.18 -16.40 -3.18
N ASP A 229 5.31 -15.43 -2.91
CA ASP A 229 4.62 -15.31 -1.62
C ASP A 229 3.27 -16.03 -1.64
N TYR A 230 3.17 -17.18 -0.98
CA TYR A 230 1.99 -18.06 -0.99
C TYR A 230 0.91 -17.68 0.05
N TRP A 231 0.71 -16.38 0.30
CA TRP A 231 -0.24 -15.88 1.31
C TRP A 231 -1.71 -16.27 1.08
N LEU A 232 -2.08 -16.67 -0.14
CA LEU A 232 -3.45 -17.06 -0.51
C LEU A 232 -3.75 -18.56 -0.35
N ASP A 233 -2.78 -19.38 0.05
CA ASP A 233 -3.03 -20.79 0.35
C ASP A 233 -4.12 -20.92 1.44
N PHE A 234 -4.17 -19.95 2.36
CA PHE A 234 -5.31 -19.74 3.25
C PHE A 234 -5.48 -18.25 3.61
N ASN A 235 -6.61 -17.65 3.21
CA ASN A 235 -6.99 -16.30 3.59
C ASN A 235 -8.44 -16.30 4.13
N PRO A 236 -8.66 -16.14 5.45
CA PRO A 236 -10.01 -16.14 6.00
C PRO A 236 -10.76 -14.83 5.73
N TRP A 237 -10.08 -13.71 5.46
CA TRP A 237 -10.66 -12.36 5.56
C TRP A 237 -11.46 -11.90 4.34
N GLU A 238 -11.26 -12.52 3.18
CA GLU A 238 -11.87 -12.08 1.94
C GLU A 238 -13.18 -12.81 1.61
N PHE A 239 -14.07 -12.12 0.88
CA PHE A 239 -15.29 -12.67 0.33
C PHE A 239 -15.25 -12.61 -1.18
N ALA A 240 -15.12 -13.77 -1.83
CA ALA A 240 -15.31 -13.87 -3.27
C ALA A 240 -16.75 -13.46 -3.63
N ARG A 241 -16.89 -12.53 -4.58
CA ARG A 241 -18.17 -12.03 -5.08
C ARG A 241 -18.40 -12.56 -6.49
N HIS A 242 -18.79 -13.83 -6.57
CA HIS A 242 -19.04 -14.49 -7.86
C HIS A 242 -20.15 -13.86 -8.70
N ASP A 243 -20.99 -13.02 -8.10
CA ASP A 243 -22.03 -12.26 -8.77
C ASP A 243 -21.58 -10.84 -9.21
N ILE A 244 -20.32 -10.49 -8.95
CA ILE A 244 -19.70 -9.24 -9.40
C ILE A 244 -18.51 -9.60 -10.28
N THR A 245 -18.83 -9.76 -11.56
CA THR A 245 -17.88 -10.06 -12.62
C THR A 245 -17.97 -9.00 -13.69
N VAL A 246 -16.82 -8.55 -14.20
CA VAL A 246 -16.74 -7.49 -15.21
C VAL A 246 -15.89 -7.98 -16.38
N ASP A 247 -16.41 -7.87 -17.59
CA ASP A 247 -15.62 -8.14 -18.79
C ASP A 247 -14.75 -6.93 -19.10
N VAL A 248 -13.44 -7.17 -19.24
CA VAL A 248 -12.43 -6.18 -19.57
C VAL A 248 -11.81 -6.56 -20.91
N GLN A 249 -11.87 -5.64 -21.87
CA GLN A 249 -11.35 -5.83 -23.22
C GLN A 249 -9.91 -5.32 -23.36
N PHE A 250 -9.11 -5.96 -24.20
CA PHE A 250 -7.78 -5.52 -24.62
C PHE A 250 -7.63 -5.66 -26.14
N TYR A 251 -6.70 -4.91 -26.72
CA TYR A 251 -6.42 -4.90 -28.16
C TYR A 251 -7.63 -4.48 -29.00
N GLY A 252 -7.88 -5.13 -30.14
CA GLY A 252 -9.02 -4.85 -31.00
C GLY A 252 -8.83 -3.61 -31.88
N TYR A 253 -9.95 -3.07 -32.38
CA TYR A 253 -9.99 -1.89 -33.23
C TYR A 253 -11.26 -1.07 -32.98
N VAL A 254 -11.26 0.20 -33.42
CA VAL A 254 -12.40 1.09 -33.26
C VAL A 254 -13.09 1.28 -34.61
N SER A 255 -14.35 0.89 -34.69
CA SER A 255 -15.24 1.18 -35.82
C SER A 255 -16.08 2.42 -35.54
N LYS A 256 -16.46 3.14 -36.60
CA LYS A 256 -17.34 4.32 -36.51
C LYS A 256 -18.55 4.13 -37.41
N TYR A 257 -19.73 4.47 -36.91
CA TYR A 257 -20.96 4.53 -37.69
C TYR A 257 -21.79 5.74 -37.26
N GLN A 258 -22.77 6.13 -38.09
CA GLN A 258 -23.79 7.09 -37.70
C GLN A 258 -25.02 6.34 -37.23
N ASP A 259 -25.55 6.70 -36.06
CA ASP A 259 -26.83 6.17 -35.60
C ASP A 259 -28.01 6.79 -36.39
N ASP A 260 -29.23 6.36 -36.05
CA ASP A 260 -30.46 6.80 -36.73
C ASP A 260 -30.72 8.31 -36.59
N ASP A 261 -30.09 8.97 -35.61
CA ASP A 261 -30.17 10.42 -35.36
C ASP A 261 -29.00 11.20 -36.01
N GLY A 262 -28.11 10.51 -36.74
CA GLY A 262 -26.96 11.09 -37.42
C GLY A 262 -25.76 11.39 -36.52
N LYS A 263 -25.76 10.92 -35.26
CA LYS A 263 -24.65 11.09 -34.32
C LYS A 263 -23.56 10.05 -34.63
N ASN A 264 -22.30 10.51 -34.66
CA ASN A 264 -21.16 9.62 -34.85
C ASN A 264 -20.91 8.81 -33.58
N VAL A 265 -21.09 7.50 -33.66
CA VAL A 265 -20.84 6.55 -32.57
C VAL A 265 -19.54 5.79 -32.85
N SER A 266 -18.70 5.64 -31.83
CA SER A 266 -17.50 4.81 -31.88
C SER A 266 -17.73 3.50 -31.13
N PHE A 267 -17.34 2.38 -31.73
CA PHE A 267 -17.50 1.06 -31.13
C PHE A 267 -16.15 0.35 -31.08
N TRP A 268 -15.75 -0.09 -29.89
CA TRP A 268 -14.50 -0.83 -29.68
C TRP A 268 -14.78 -2.33 -29.75
N GLU A 269 -14.24 -3.00 -30.77
CA GLU A 269 -14.56 -4.39 -31.07
C GLU A 269 -13.33 -5.24 -31.41
N GLY A 270 -13.51 -6.56 -31.36
CA GLY A 270 -12.44 -7.54 -31.47
C GLY A 270 -11.54 -7.57 -30.23
N GLY A 271 -10.34 -8.15 -30.38
CA GLY A 271 -9.36 -8.23 -29.30
C GLY A 271 -9.60 -9.39 -28.32
N GLU A 272 -9.09 -9.24 -27.11
CA GLU A 272 -9.12 -10.23 -26.03
C GLU A 272 -10.06 -9.74 -24.91
N ILE A 273 -10.85 -10.63 -24.33
CA ILE A 273 -11.69 -10.33 -23.15
C ILE A 273 -11.21 -11.18 -21.98
N VAL A 274 -11.00 -10.55 -20.83
CA VAL A 274 -10.74 -11.20 -19.55
C VAL A 274 -11.82 -10.80 -18.55
N GLN A 275 -12.04 -11.62 -17.53
CA GLN A 275 -13.07 -11.38 -16.52
C GLN A 275 -12.45 -10.95 -15.20
N ALA A 276 -12.83 -9.76 -14.71
CA ALA A 276 -12.48 -9.28 -13.39
C ALA A 276 -13.50 -9.77 -12.35
N CYS A 277 -13.06 -10.55 -11.37
CA CYS A 277 -13.88 -11.05 -10.27
C CYS A 277 -13.58 -10.26 -8.99
N ALA A 278 -14.60 -9.75 -8.30
CA ALA A 278 -14.41 -8.98 -7.07
C ALA A 278 -14.19 -9.88 -5.84
N TYR A 279 -13.32 -9.43 -4.95
CA TYR A 279 -13.08 -9.97 -3.62
C TYR A 279 -13.16 -8.81 -2.61
N ASP A 280 -14.07 -8.91 -1.64
CA ASP A 280 -14.27 -7.87 -0.63
C ASP A 280 -13.51 -8.22 0.66
N VAL A 281 -12.71 -7.28 1.16
CA VAL A 281 -12.01 -7.36 2.44
C VAL A 281 -12.57 -6.26 3.37
N PRO A 282 -13.30 -6.61 4.44
CA PRO A 282 -13.86 -5.64 5.37
C PRO A 282 -12.77 -4.86 6.12
N ILE A 283 -12.94 -3.54 6.25
CA ILE A 283 -12.00 -2.66 6.97
C ILE A 283 -12.71 -2.05 8.17
N ALA A 284 -12.35 -2.49 9.37
CA ALA A 284 -12.95 -2.03 10.62
C ALA A 284 -12.41 -0.67 11.05
N GLY A 285 -13.28 0.25 11.45
CA GLY A 285 -12.90 1.50 12.12
C GLY A 285 -12.69 1.32 13.62
N TYR A 286 -11.81 2.10 14.22
CA TYR A 286 -11.54 2.07 15.66
C TYR A 286 -12.66 2.73 16.48
N GLY A 287 -13.24 1.98 17.42
CA GLY A 287 -14.25 2.52 18.33
C GLY A 287 -15.50 3.03 17.61
N THR A 288 -15.89 2.37 16.52
CA THR A 288 -17.11 2.63 15.75
C THR A 288 -17.60 1.31 15.13
N SER A 289 -18.89 1.23 14.78
CA SER A 289 -19.43 0.10 14.01
C SER A 289 -19.29 0.29 12.50
N THR A 290 -18.65 1.38 12.04
CA THR A 290 -18.35 1.55 10.62
C THR A 290 -17.33 0.52 10.17
N VAL A 291 -17.74 -0.31 9.21
CA VAL A 291 -16.86 -1.25 8.52
C VAL A 291 -16.92 -0.95 7.02
N ASN A 292 -15.87 -0.27 6.54
CA ASN A 292 -15.67 0.05 5.13
C ASN A 292 -15.16 -1.17 4.36
N ASN A 293 -14.77 -0.99 3.10
CA ASN A 293 -14.42 -2.09 2.19
C ASN A 293 -13.16 -1.77 1.40
N LEU A 294 -12.27 -2.77 1.29
CA LEU A 294 -11.27 -2.86 0.23
C LEU A 294 -11.77 -3.89 -0.77
N ARG A 295 -12.04 -3.45 -2.01
CA ARG A 295 -12.39 -4.34 -3.12
C ARG A 295 -11.16 -4.63 -3.97
N LEU A 296 -10.86 -5.92 -4.13
CA LEU A 296 -9.76 -6.40 -4.95
C LEU A 296 -10.29 -7.13 -6.18
N TRP A 297 -9.59 -6.99 -7.31
CA TRP A 297 -9.94 -7.68 -8.55
C TRP A 297 -8.97 -8.82 -8.85
N GLY A 298 -9.49 -10.03 -9.00
CA GLY A 298 -8.77 -11.18 -9.54
C GLY A 298 -9.12 -11.39 -11.02
N SER A 299 -8.12 -11.60 -11.87
CA SER A 299 -8.30 -11.84 -13.30
C SER A 299 -8.54 -13.31 -13.60
N LYS A 300 -9.52 -13.60 -14.45
CA LYS A 300 -9.88 -14.94 -14.93
C LYS A 300 -10.12 -14.93 -16.45
N ALA A 301 -10.00 -16.09 -17.09
CA ALA A 301 -10.36 -16.22 -18.50
C ALA A 301 -11.88 -16.08 -18.72
N ALA A 302 -12.29 -15.36 -19.76
CA ALA A 302 -13.70 -15.11 -20.07
C ALA A 302 -14.37 -16.25 -20.87
N SER A 303 -13.61 -16.96 -21.71
CA SER A 303 -14.09 -18.01 -22.64
C SER A 303 -14.16 -19.43 -22.03
N GLY A 304 -14.06 -19.53 -20.70
CA GLY A 304 -13.94 -20.80 -19.98
C GLY A 304 -12.48 -21.15 -19.67
N GLU A 305 -12.25 -21.90 -18.59
CA GLU A 305 -10.90 -22.19 -18.08
C GLU A 305 -10.14 -23.25 -18.92
N PHE A 306 -10.83 -24.00 -19.79
CA PHE A 306 -10.27 -25.20 -20.43
C PHE A 306 -10.86 -25.53 -21.81
N ASP A 307 -9.99 -25.82 -22.78
CA ASP A 307 -10.37 -26.26 -24.13
C ASP A 307 -10.26 -27.80 -24.28
N PHE A 308 -11.42 -28.47 -24.21
CA PHE A 308 -11.50 -29.93 -24.36
C PHE A 308 -11.07 -30.45 -25.74
N GLN A 309 -11.20 -29.65 -26.80
CA GLN A 309 -10.81 -30.11 -28.14
C GLN A 309 -9.28 -30.21 -28.22
N LYS A 310 -8.58 -29.18 -27.76
CA LYS A 310 -7.10 -29.16 -27.67
C LYS A 310 -6.57 -30.21 -26.71
N PHE A 311 -7.22 -30.39 -25.55
CA PHE A 311 -6.79 -31.41 -24.60
C PHE A 311 -6.89 -32.82 -25.21
N ASN A 312 -8.02 -33.14 -25.86
CA ASN A 312 -8.22 -34.45 -26.49
C ASN A 312 -7.34 -34.68 -27.72
N SER A 313 -6.80 -33.62 -28.36
CA SER A 313 -5.80 -33.74 -29.43
C SER A 313 -4.36 -33.90 -28.91
N GLY A 314 -4.14 -33.90 -27.59
CA GLY A 314 -2.83 -34.00 -26.95
C GLY A 314 -2.10 -32.65 -26.78
N GLU A 315 -2.76 -31.53 -27.09
CA GLU A 315 -2.22 -30.17 -26.96
C GLU A 315 -2.48 -29.61 -25.55
N TYR A 316 -1.91 -30.27 -24.54
CA TYR A 316 -2.22 -29.99 -23.13
C TYR A 316 -1.88 -28.54 -22.71
N GLU A 317 -0.73 -28.00 -23.11
CA GLU A 317 -0.35 -26.62 -22.77
C GLU A 317 -1.30 -25.59 -23.42
N SER A 318 -1.62 -25.78 -24.70
CA SER A 318 -2.54 -24.91 -25.45
C SER A 318 -3.97 -24.96 -24.92
N SER A 319 -4.36 -26.05 -24.23
CA SER A 319 -5.70 -26.21 -23.67
C SER A 319 -5.99 -25.31 -22.47
N VAL A 320 -4.95 -24.78 -21.80
CA VAL A 320 -5.03 -23.88 -20.63
C VAL A 320 -4.35 -22.52 -20.86
N ALA A 321 -3.87 -22.26 -22.08
CA ALA A 321 -3.11 -21.05 -22.39
C ALA A 321 -3.89 -19.75 -22.11
N ASP A 322 -5.21 -19.76 -22.36
CA ASP A 322 -6.07 -18.58 -22.14
C ASP A 322 -6.24 -18.28 -20.64
N GLN A 323 -6.38 -19.34 -19.82
CA GLN A 323 -6.39 -19.23 -18.37
C GLN A 323 -5.07 -18.62 -17.87
N GLN A 324 -3.93 -19.15 -18.32
CA GLN A 324 -2.62 -18.66 -17.89
C GLN A 324 -2.41 -17.18 -18.24
N ARG A 325 -2.77 -16.76 -19.46
CA ARG A 325 -2.66 -15.34 -19.86
C ARG A 325 -3.53 -14.43 -19.01
N ALA A 326 -4.78 -14.81 -18.75
CA ALA A 326 -5.68 -14.02 -17.94
C ALA A 326 -5.20 -13.91 -16.49
N GLU A 327 -4.83 -15.03 -15.86
CA GLU A 327 -4.40 -15.07 -14.46
C GLU A 327 -3.08 -14.30 -14.22
N THR A 328 -2.22 -14.19 -15.25
CA THR A 328 -0.95 -13.44 -15.18
C THR A 328 -1.16 -11.97 -14.81
N ILE A 329 -2.29 -11.36 -15.19
CA ILE A 329 -2.60 -9.95 -14.87
C ILE A 329 -2.64 -9.72 -13.36
N SER A 330 -3.20 -10.64 -12.57
CA SER A 330 -3.25 -10.52 -11.10
C SER A 330 -2.26 -11.44 -10.39
N ALA A 331 -1.20 -11.90 -11.07
CA ALA A 331 -0.23 -12.82 -10.47
C ALA A 331 0.75 -12.10 -9.54
N VAL A 332 1.47 -11.09 -10.06
CA VAL A 332 2.56 -10.39 -9.35
C VAL A 332 2.41 -8.87 -9.43
N LEU A 333 2.84 -8.18 -8.36
CA LEU A 333 2.93 -6.73 -8.29
C LEU A 333 4.22 -6.25 -8.95
N TYR A 334 4.15 -5.21 -9.78
CA TYR A 334 5.28 -4.62 -10.51
C TYR A 334 6.10 -5.67 -11.29
N PRO A 335 5.51 -6.33 -12.30
CA PRO A 335 6.24 -7.26 -13.15
C PRO A 335 7.43 -6.54 -13.81
N ASN A 336 8.53 -7.26 -14.01
CA ASN A 336 9.74 -6.72 -14.62
C ASN A 336 9.46 -6.14 -16.01
N ASP A 337 9.56 -4.82 -16.13
CA ASP A 337 9.24 -4.02 -17.32
C ASP A 337 10.48 -3.57 -18.11
N ASN A 338 11.67 -4.13 -17.80
CA ASN A 338 12.85 -3.98 -18.66
C ASN A 338 12.66 -4.62 -20.05
N LEU A 339 11.62 -5.45 -20.21
CA LEU A 339 11.24 -6.11 -21.47
C LEU A 339 9.92 -5.54 -21.98
N GLU A 340 9.73 -5.46 -23.30
CA GLU A 340 8.49 -4.96 -23.92
C GLU A 340 7.23 -5.72 -23.45
N ARG A 341 7.32 -7.05 -23.29
CA ARG A 341 6.21 -7.85 -22.74
C ARG A 341 5.86 -7.47 -21.29
N GLY A 342 6.86 -7.06 -20.51
CA GLY A 342 6.66 -6.59 -19.14
C GLY A 342 5.97 -5.23 -19.09
N LYS A 343 6.36 -4.31 -19.99
CA LYS A 343 5.67 -3.02 -20.19
C LYS A 343 4.19 -3.22 -20.55
N GLU A 344 3.92 -4.10 -21.51
CA GLU A 344 2.54 -4.43 -21.90
C GLU A 344 1.74 -5.02 -20.75
N LEU A 345 2.30 -5.96 -19.98
CA LEU A 345 1.64 -6.55 -18.82
C LEU A 345 1.33 -5.49 -17.74
N ARG A 346 2.28 -4.59 -17.45
CA ARG A 346 2.08 -3.50 -16.48
C ARG A 346 0.97 -2.55 -16.93
N LEU A 347 0.88 -2.21 -18.22
CA LEU A 347 -0.22 -1.41 -18.75
C LEU A 347 -1.57 -2.18 -18.72
N LYS A 348 -1.56 -3.49 -19.00
CA LYS A 348 -2.74 -4.36 -18.83
C LYS A 348 -3.25 -4.35 -17.38
N GLN A 349 -2.35 -4.46 -16.40
CA GLN A 349 -2.71 -4.41 -14.98
C GLN A 349 -3.40 -3.11 -14.60
N GLN A 350 -2.82 -1.97 -14.98
CA GLN A 350 -3.39 -0.66 -14.71
C GLN A 350 -4.77 -0.51 -15.35
N TYR A 351 -4.92 -0.87 -16.63
CA TYR A 351 -6.20 -0.76 -17.31
C TYR A 351 -7.26 -1.68 -16.70
N PHE A 352 -6.95 -2.96 -16.50
CA PHE A 352 -7.88 -3.95 -15.98
C PHE A 352 -8.50 -3.53 -14.66
N TRP A 353 -7.65 -3.06 -13.74
CA TRP A 353 -8.09 -2.59 -12.44
C TRP A 353 -8.93 -1.31 -12.53
N CYS A 354 -8.52 -0.32 -13.34
CA CYS A 354 -9.28 0.91 -13.54
C CYS A 354 -10.66 0.63 -14.16
N ALA A 355 -10.72 -0.19 -15.21
CA ALA A 355 -11.95 -0.55 -15.91
C ALA A 355 -12.94 -1.28 -14.99
N ALA A 356 -12.48 -2.32 -14.28
CA ALA A 356 -13.33 -3.07 -13.36
C ALA A 356 -13.86 -2.19 -12.21
N SER A 357 -13.01 -1.32 -11.67
CA SER A 357 -13.38 -0.41 -10.58
C SER A 357 -14.40 0.64 -11.04
N LEU A 358 -14.19 1.26 -12.20
CA LEU A 358 -15.12 2.25 -12.76
C LEU A 358 -16.47 1.63 -13.14
N PHE A 359 -16.48 0.43 -13.71
CA PHE A 359 -17.72 -0.30 -13.97
C PHE A 359 -18.54 -0.45 -12.67
N ASP A 360 -17.91 -0.85 -11.57
CA ASP A 360 -18.58 -1.00 -10.29
C ASP A 360 -19.04 0.34 -9.68
N ILE A 361 -18.22 1.39 -9.76
CA ILE A 361 -18.59 2.75 -9.33
C ILE A 361 -19.81 3.25 -10.10
N VAL A 362 -19.78 3.19 -11.43
CA VAL A 362 -20.88 3.58 -12.32
C VAL A 362 -22.12 2.76 -12.04
N ARG A 363 -22.00 1.43 -11.93
CA ARG A 363 -23.12 0.54 -11.59
C ARG A 363 -23.80 0.97 -10.28
N ARG A 364 -23.03 1.33 -9.25
CA ARG A 364 -23.60 1.78 -7.96
C ARG A 364 -24.29 3.12 -8.10
N PHE A 365 -23.70 4.08 -8.83
CA PHE A 365 -24.36 5.35 -9.11
C PHE A 365 -25.69 5.16 -9.85
N LYS A 366 -25.74 4.31 -10.88
CA LYS A 366 -26.97 4.05 -11.66
C LYS A 366 -28.12 3.49 -10.81
N LYS A 367 -27.84 2.81 -9.69
CA LYS A 367 -28.89 2.37 -8.74
C LYS A 367 -29.62 3.52 -8.06
N THR A 368 -28.96 4.67 -7.89
CA THR A 368 -29.58 5.88 -7.32
C THR A 368 -30.60 6.51 -8.28
N GLN A 369 -30.55 6.15 -9.57
CA GLN A 369 -31.36 6.74 -10.65
C GLN A 369 -31.19 8.25 -10.79
N ARG A 370 -30.08 8.81 -10.31
CA ARG A 370 -29.75 10.23 -10.45
C ARG A 370 -29.32 10.58 -11.87
N PRO A 371 -29.58 11.80 -12.34
CA PRO A 371 -29.00 12.33 -13.57
C PRO A 371 -27.46 12.35 -13.55
N TRP A 372 -26.81 12.12 -14.69
CA TRP A 372 -25.35 12.07 -14.80
C TRP A 372 -24.61 13.32 -14.34
N LYS A 373 -25.22 14.51 -14.49
CA LYS A 373 -24.66 15.77 -13.97
C LYS A 373 -24.44 15.77 -12.45
N ASP A 374 -25.11 14.89 -11.71
CA ASP A 374 -24.96 14.75 -10.26
C ASP A 374 -23.84 13.77 -9.88
N PHE A 375 -23.22 13.08 -10.84
CA PHE A 375 -22.16 12.10 -10.59
C PHE A 375 -20.99 12.69 -9.77
N PRO A 376 -20.44 13.90 -10.08
CA PRO A 376 -19.36 14.48 -9.29
C PRO A 376 -19.79 14.92 -7.87
N ASN A 377 -21.10 15.10 -7.64
CA ASN A 377 -21.66 15.41 -6.32
C ASN A 377 -21.85 14.15 -5.47
N GLN A 378 -21.76 12.96 -6.08
CA GLN A 378 -21.99 11.66 -5.44
C GLN A 378 -20.73 10.78 -5.42
N VAL A 379 -19.75 11.09 -6.26
CA VAL A 379 -18.55 10.28 -6.47
C VAL A 379 -17.31 11.18 -6.44
N ALA A 380 -16.37 10.86 -5.56
CA ALA A 380 -14.99 11.34 -5.62
C ALA A 380 -14.06 10.16 -5.87
N ILE A 381 -13.15 10.27 -6.84
CA ILE A 381 -12.16 9.24 -7.14
C ILE A 381 -10.76 9.83 -6.92
N GLN A 382 -10.00 9.23 -6.01
CA GLN A 382 -8.63 9.64 -5.76
C GLN A 382 -7.66 8.74 -6.53
N LEU A 383 -6.82 9.36 -7.34
CA LEU A 383 -5.70 8.74 -8.03
C LEU A 383 -4.47 8.75 -7.11
N ASN A 384 -4.11 7.59 -6.56
CA ASN A 384 -2.89 7.45 -5.77
C ASN A 384 -1.69 7.21 -6.69
N ASP A 385 -0.95 8.28 -6.98
CA ASP A 385 0.10 8.32 -8.01
C ASP A 385 -0.46 8.14 -9.45
N THR A 386 0.41 7.99 -10.45
CA THR A 386 0.01 7.95 -11.86
C THR A 386 -0.59 6.61 -12.31
N HIS A 387 -0.42 5.52 -11.56
CA HIS A 387 -0.89 4.18 -11.94
C HIS A 387 -2.39 4.12 -12.33
N PRO A 388 -3.34 4.76 -11.61
CA PRO A 388 -4.75 4.79 -12.00
C PRO A 388 -5.13 5.83 -13.06
N THR A 389 -4.18 6.52 -13.71
CA THR A 389 -4.51 7.62 -14.64
C THR A 389 -5.45 7.18 -15.76
N LEU A 390 -5.42 5.90 -16.16
CA LEU A 390 -6.34 5.32 -17.15
C LEU A 390 -7.82 5.37 -16.75
N ALA A 391 -8.14 5.60 -15.47
CA ALA A 391 -9.50 5.85 -15.03
C ALA A 391 -10.11 7.13 -15.67
N ILE A 392 -9.30 8.14 -16.00
CA ILE A 392 -9.76 9.37 -16.66
C ILE A 392 -10.32 9.07 -18.06
N PRO A 393 -9.54 8.51 -19.01
CA PRO A 393 -10.05 8.19 -20.33
C PRO A 393 -11.07 7.05 -20.32
N GLU A 394 -11.02 6.12 -19.34
CA GLU A 394 -12.03 5.06 -19.23
C GLU A 394 -13.39 5.60 -18.77
N LEU A 395 -13.46 6.52 -17.80
CA LEU A 395 -14.72 7.14 -17.42
C LEU A 395 -15.29 7.96 -18.59
N GLN A 396 -14.43 8.69 -19.31
CA GLN A 396 -14.83 9.41 -20.52
C GLN A 396 -15.41 8.42 -21.55
N ARG A 397 -14.75 7.29 -21.80
CA ARG A 397 -15.22 6.22 -22.70
C ARG A 397 -16.59 5.68 -22.30
N ILE A 398 -16.80 5.37 -21.02
CA ILE A 398 -18.09 4.86 -20.52
C ILE A 398 -19.20 5.88 -20.79
N LEU A 399 -18.98 7.15 -20.42
CA LEU A 399 -19.99 8.19 -20.54
C LEU A 399 -20.39 8.46 -22.01
N ILE A 400 -19.44 8.47 -22.93
CA ILE A 400 -19.72 8.75 -24.35
C ILE A 400 -20.17 7.49 -25.12
N ASP A 401 -19.42 6.38 -25.04
CA ASP A 401 -19.64 5.22 -25.90
C ASP A 401 -20.77 4.32 -25.37
N GLN A 402 -20.98 4.26 -24.05
CA GLN A 402 -21.99 3.38 -23.43
C GLN A 402 -23.23 4.13 -22.94
N GLU A 403 -23.05 5.32 -22.37
CA GLU A 403 -24.16 6.11 -21.81
C GLU A 403 -24.65 7.21 -22.77
N GLY A 404 -23.95 7.44 -23.90
CA GLY A 404 -24.42 8.29 -24.99
C GLY A 404 -24.31 9.79 -24.76
N LEU A 405 -23.58 10.25 -23.74
CA LEU A 405 -23.40 11.67 -23.44
C LEU A 405 -22.62 12.39 -24.54
N ASP A 406 -22.79 13.71 -24.60
CA ASP A 406 -21.95 14.55 -25.43
C ASP A 406 -20.58 14.78 -24.76
N TRP A 407 -19.56 15.00 -25.59
CA TRP A 407 -18.17 15.05 -25.13
C TRP A 407 -17.94 16.07 -23.99
N ASP A 408 -18.43 17.30 -24.16
CA ASP A 408 -18.22 18.39 -23.20
C ASP A 408 -18.95 18.14 -21.87
N GLU A 409 -20.13 17.52 -21.92
CA GLU A 409 -20.86 17.11 -20.72
C GLU A 409 -20.09 16.02 -19.96
N ALA A 410 -19.67 14.97 -20.68
CA ALA A 410 -18.88 13.87 -20.12
C ALA A 410 -17.56 14.37 -19.54
N TRP A 411 -16.84 15.25 -20.24
CA TRP A 411 -15.56 15.80 -19.78
C TRP A 411 -15.72 16.70 -18.55
N SER A 412 -16.84 17.45 -18.44
CA SER A 412 -17.17 18.20 -17.23
C SER A 412 -17.38 17.29 -16.02
N ILE A 413 -18.02 16.13 -16.22
CA ILE A 413 -18.20 15.13 -15.17
C ILE A 413 -16.85 14.54 -14.75
N VAL A 414 -16.05 14.09 -15.73
CA VAL A 414 -14.72 13.50 -15.51
C VAL A 414 -13.84 14.45 -14.72
N SER A 415 -13.64 15.68 -15.22
CA SER A 415 -12.72 16.66 -14.61
C SER A 415 -13.11 17.10 -13.20
N LYS A 416 -14.37 16.97 -12.79
CA LYS A 416 -14.86 17.27 -11.42
C LYS A 416 -14.87 16.06 -10.48
N THR A 417 -14.64 14.86 -11.00
CA THR A 417 -14.69 13.62 -10.23
C THR A 417 -13.33 13.26 -9.62
N PHE A 418 -12.24 13.53 -10.34
CA PHE A 418 -10.90 13.04 -10.01
C PHE A 418 -10.06 14.03 -9.20
N GLY A 419 -9.45 13.55 -8.11
CA GLY A 419 -8.30 14.17 -7.46
C GLY A 419 -7.03 13.36 -7.72
N TYR A 420 -5.88 14.03 -7.89
CA TYR A 420 -4.59 13.38 -8.15
C TYR A 420 -3.56 13.69 -7.06
N THR A 421 -3.04 12.65 -6.39
CA THR A 421 -1.91 12.78 -5.47
C THR A 421 -0.63 12.36 -6.16
N ASN A 422 0.36 13.25 -6.21
CA ASN A 422 1.70 12.96 -6.72
C ASN A 422 2.65 12.62 -5.57
N HIS A 423 3.49 11.60 -5.77
CA HIS A 423 4.51 11.14 -4.82
C HIS A 423 5.95 11.21 -5.37
N THR A 424 6.13 11.89 -6.51
CA THR A 424 7.34 11.79 -7.32
C THR A 424 8.05 13.13 -7.40
N VAL A 425 9.28 13.16 -6.88
CA VAL A 425 10.15 14.35 -6.94
C VAL A 425 10.84 14.50 -8.29
N LEU A 426 11.33 13.39 -8.84
CA LEU A 426 12.18 13.36 -10.04
C LEU A 426 11.32 13.32 -11.32
N PRO A 427 11.44 14.30 -12.24
CA PRO A 427 10.65 14.32 -13.49
C PRO A 427 10.83 13.07 -14.36
N GLU A 428 12.01 12.45 -14.34
CA GLU A 428 12.34 11.21 -15.06
C GLU A 428 11.63 9.97 -14.50
N ALA A 429 11.16 10.03 -13.25
CA ALA A 429 10.40 8.95 -12.61
C ALA A 429 8.88 9.08 -12.86
N LEU A 430 8.42 10.14 -13.55
CA LEU A 430 7.02 10.26 -13.96
C LEU A 430 6.72 9.29 -15.10
N GLU A 431 5.66 8.50 -14.91
CA GLU A 431 5.32 7.41 -15.83
C GLU A 431 5.00 7.91 -17.25
N LYS A 432 5.66 7.29 -18.23
CA LYS A 432 5.41 7.50 -19.66
C LYS A 432 5.23 6.16 -20.37
N TRP A 433 4.33 6.11 -21.33
CA TRP A 433 4.09 4.93 -22.15
C TRP A 433 4.26 5.26 -23.63
N SER A 434 4.81 4.32 -24.40
CA SER A 434 4.94 4.54 -25.85
C SER A 434 3.55 4.58 -26.50
N VAL A 435 3.34 5.55 -27.38
CA VAL A 435 2.12 5.65 -28.18
C VAL A 435 1.85 4.37 -28.98
N PRO A 436 2.84 3.70 -29.61
CA PRO A 436 2.61 2.43 -30.30
C PRO A 436 2.06 1.33 -29.39
N LEU A 437 2.56 1.21 -28.15
CA LEU A 437 2.04 0.25 -27.17
C LEU A 437 0.58 0.57 -26.80
N PHE A 438 0.30 1.85 -26.53
CA PHE A 438 -1.07 2.32 -26.27
C PHE A 438 -2.02 2.04 -27.43
N GLN A 439 -1.59 2.32 -28.67
CA GLN A 439 -2.39 2.09 -29.86
C GLN A 439 -2.70 0.61 -30.04
N HIS A 440 -1.72 -0.26 -29.77
CA HIS A 440 -1.89 -1.70 -29.88
C HIS A 440 -2.84 -2.25 -28.82
N LEU A 441 -2.68 -1.82 -27.56
CA LEU A 441 -3.40 -2.40 -26.42
C LEU A 441 -4.76 -1.74 -26.14
N LEU A 442 -4.84 -0.41 -26.26
CA LEU A 442 -6.00 0.41 -25.86
C LEU A 442 -6.33 1.46 -26.93
N PRO A 443 -6.73 1.01 -28.15
CA PRO A 443 -6.89 1.91 -29.31
C PRO A 443 -7.96 2.99 -29.08
N ARG A 444 -9.05 2.67 -28.38
CA ARG A 444 -10.11 3.64 -28.08
C ARG A 444 -9.64 4.71 -27.09
N HIS A 445 -8.92 4.31 -26.05
CA HIS A 445 -8.38 5.24 -25.05
C HIS A 445 -7.36 6.18 -25.67
N LEU A 446 -6.53 5.71 -26.61
CA LEU A 446 -5.60 6.59 -27.32
C LEU A 446 -6.33 7.67 -28.12
N GLN A 447 -7.44 7.35 -28.80
CA GLN A 447 -8.26 8.37 -29.48
C GLN A 447 -8.80 9.41 -28.49
N ILE A 448 -9.34 8.96 -27.36
CA ILE A 448 -9.85 9.84 -26.30
C ILE A 448 -8.72 10.72 -25.74
N ILE A 449 -7.53 10.17 -25.51
CA ILE A 449 -6.36 10.92 -25.02
C ILE A 449 -5.93 11.99 -26.04
N TYR A 450 -5.96 11.67 -27.34
CA TYR A 450 -5.68 12.67 -28.38
C TYR A 450 -6.71 13.80 -28.38
N ASP A 451 -8.00 13.49 -28.23
CA ASP A 451 -9.07 14.50 -28.17
C ASP A 451 -8.94 15.38 -26.91
N ILE A 452 -8.65 14.78 -25.75
CA ILE A 452 -8.35 15.52 -24.51
C ILE A 452 -7.16 16.45 -24.73
N ASN A 453 -6.07 15.94 -25.32
CA ASN A 453 -4.87 16.72 -25.58
C ASN A 453 -5.15 17.89 -26.53
N LEU A 454 -5.87 17.64 -27.63
CA LEU A 454 -6.21 18.64 -28.63
C LEU A 454 -7.01 19.79 -27.99
N GLN A 455 -8.07 19.47 -27.24
CA GLN A 455 -8.90 20.48 -26.60
C GLN A 455 -8.14 21.26 -25.53
N PHE A 456 -7.29 20.59 -24.75
CA PHE A 456 -6.42 21.24 -23.78
C PHE A 456 -5.45 22.21 -24.46
N LEU A 457 -4.75 21.79 -25.52
CA LEU A 457 -3.83 22.65 -26.25
C LEU A 457 -4.53 23.84 -26.91
N GLN A 458 -5.74 23.66 -27.45
CA GLN A 458 -6.57 24.76 -27.96
C GLN A 458 -7.02 25.73 -26.85
N TYR A 459 -7.32 25.22 -25.65
CA TYR A 459 -7.56 26.06 -24.49
C TYR A 459 -6.32 26.87 -24.11
N VAL A 460 -5.15 26.24 -24.08
CA VAL A 460 -3.88 26.92 -23.77
C VAL A 460 -3.53 27.96 -24.84
N GLU A 461 -3.66 27.65 -26.12
CA GLU A 461 -3.39 28.59 -27.22
C GLU A 461 -4.29 29.83 -27.14
N ARG A 462 -5.58 29.66 -26.81
CA ARG A 462 -6.53 30.77 -26.65
C ARG A 462 -6.19 31.68 -25.46
N ASN A 463 -5.70 31.12 -24.35
CA ASN A 463 -5.36 31.89 -23.14
C ASN A 463 -3.93 32.45 -23.16
N PHE A 464 -3.02 31.81 -23.90
CA PHE A 464 -1.60 32.18 -23.99
C PHE A 464 -1.13 32.32 -25.46
N PRO A 465 -1.76 33.18 -26.29
CA PRO A 465 -1.54 33.21 -27.75
C PRO A 465 -0.12 33.65 -28.18
N LYS A 466 0.65 34.24 -27.25
CA LYS A 466 2.01 34.73 -27.52
C LYS A 466 3.12 33.76 -27.06
N GLU A 467 2.78 32.66 -26.40
CA GLU A 467 3.75 31.73 -25.79
C GLU A 467 3.65 30.34 -26.43
N ARG A 468 3.88 30.23 -27.74
CA ARG A 468 3.69 28.95 -28.46
C ARG A 468 4.49 27.77 -27.89
N ASP A 469 5.68 28.03 -27.34
CA ASP A 469 6.53 26.99 -26.75
C ASP A 469 5.89 26.31 -25.53
N ILE A 470 4.89 26.92 -24.87
CA ILE A 470 4.19 26.28 -23.77
C ILE A 470 3.46 25.02 -24.24
N LEU A 471 2.93 25.01 -25.47
CA LEU A 471 2.11 23.92 -26.01
C LEU A 471 2.89 22.60 -26.04
N SER A 472 4.16 22.62 -26.45
CA SER A 472 5.00 21.42 -26.45
C SER A 472 5.33 20.95 -25.03
N ARG A 473 5.56 21.89 -24.10
CA ARG A 473 5.89 21.59 -22.70
C ARG A 473 4.73 21.01 -21.92
N VAL A 474 3.47 21.36 -22.22
CA VAL A 474 2.30 20.90 -21.46
C VAL A 474 1.45 19.82 -22.14
N SER A 475 1.72 19.50 -23.41
CA SER A 475 0.98 18.46 -24.16
C SER A 475 0.96 17.12 -23.41
N ILE A 476 -0.11 16.35 -23.45
CA ILE A 476 -0.10 14.97 -22.94
C ILE A 476 0.83 14.10 -23.80
N ILE A 477 0.92 14.40 -25.09
CA ILE A 477 1.76 13.67 -26.04
C ILE A 477 3.12 14.35 -26.15
N GLU A 478 4.16 13.60 -25.81
CA GLU A 478 5.55 13.98 -26.03
C GLU A 478 5.99 13.53 -27.42
N GLU A 479 6.44 14.49 -28.24
CA GLU A 479 6.90 14.30 -29.62
C GLU A 479 8.34 13.75 -29.67
N ALA A 480 8.60 12.69 -28.90
CA ALA A 480 9.85 11.92 -28.89
C ALA A 480 9.84 10.82 -29.98
N ASN A 481 10.93 10.04 -30.08
CA ASN A 481 11.02 8.88 -30.97
C ASN A 481 11.28 7.58 -30.17
N PRO A 482 10.27 6.71 -29.96
CA PRO A 482 8.87 6.86 -30.35
C PRO A 482 8.13 7.93 -29.53
N LYS A 483 6.95 8.37 -29.98
CA LYS A 483 6.10 9.29 -29.21
C LYS A 483 5.69 8.64 -27.89
N MET A 484 5.53 9.46 -26.84
CA MET A 484 5.18 9.01 -25.50
C MET A 484 3.91 9.69 -24.98
N VAL A 485 3.12 8.98 -24.20
CA VAL A 485 1.98 9.51 -23.42
C VAL A 485 2.49 9.84 -22.01
N ARG A 486 2.39 11.11 -21.61
CA ARG A 486 2.81 11.60 -20.28
C ARG A 486 1.67 11.45 -19.28
N MET A 487 1.69 10.39 -18.47
CA MET A 487 0.55 10.04 -17.61
C MET A 487 0.29 11.07 -16.51
N ALA A 488 1.35 11.60 -15.90
CA ALA A 488 1.22 12.67 -14.91
C ALA A 488 0.49 13.91 -15.47
N TYR A 489 0.68 14.22 -16.75
CA TYR A 489 0.07 15.39 -17.37
C TYR A 489 -1.40 15.13 -17.67
N LEU A 490 -1.72 13.92 -18.14
CA LEU A 490 -3.10 13.47 -18.27
C LEU A 490 -3.82 13.51 -16.91
N ALA A 491 -3.17 13.09 -15.83
CA ALA A 491 -3.73 13.15 -14.47
C ALA A 491 -3.99 14.59 -14.01
N VAL A 492 -3.03 15.52 -14.21
CA VAL A 492 -3.21 16.95 -13.89
C VAL A 492 -4.35 17.56 -14.70
N ILE A 493 -4.45 17.26 -16.00
CA ILE A 493 -5.50 17.81 -16.88
C ILE A 493 -6.87 17.26 -16.52
N GLY A 494 -6.98 15.95 -16.23
CA GLY A 494 -8.24 15.28 -15.93
C GLY A 494 -8.74 15.38 -14.48
N SER A 495 -8.02 16.07 -13.59
CA SER A 495 -8.39 16.20 -12.17
C SER A 495 -8.76 17.63 -11.78
N HIS A 496 -9.66 17.83 -10.81
CA HIS A 496 -9.98 19.17 -10.28
C HIS A 496 -8.99 19.65 -9.23
N LYS A 497 -8.32 18.72 -8.54
CA LYS A 497 -7.24 19.01 -7.58
C LYS A 497 -6.04 18.10 -7.79
N VAL A 498 -4.86 18.67 -7.57
CA VAL A 498 -3.57 17.98 -7.52
C VAL A 498 -2.94 18.28 -6.18
N ASN A 499 -2.41 17.28 -5.47
CA ASN A 499 -1.73 17.50 -4.21
C ASN A 499 -0.38 16.78 -4.13
N GLY A 500 0.58 17.41 -3.46
CA GLY A 500 1.78 16.74 -2.96
C GLY A 500 1.54 16.13 -1.58
N VAL A 501 2.58 15.46 -1.06
CA VAL A 501 2.56 14.63 0.16
C VAL A 501 3.42 15.14 1.32
N ALA A 502 3.96 16.34 1.15
CA ALA A 502 4.71 17.14 2.12
C ALA A 502 4.70 18.59 1.61
N GLU A 503 4.88 19.56 2.50
CA GLU A 503 4.80 20.98 2.17
C GLU A 503 5.84 21.39 1.12
N LEU A 504 7.13 21.10 1.40
CA LEU A 504 8.23 21.39 0.47
C LEU A 504 8.08 20.63 -0.86
N HIS A 505 7.59 19.39 -0.82
CA HIS A 505 7.29 18.64 -2.04
C HIS A 505 6.18 19.29 -2.86
N SER A 506 5.13 19.79 -2.21
CA SER A 506 4.04 20.50 -2.88
C SER A 506 4.50 21.82 -3.49
N ASP A 507 5.42 22.52 -2.83
CA ASP A 507 6.06 23.72 -3.37
C ASP A 507 6.96 23.39 -4.56
N LEU A 508 7.71 22.29 -4.50
CA LEU A 508 8.49 21.79 -5.64
C LEU A 508 7.59 21.44 -6.82
N ILE A 509 6.47 20.76 -6.58
CA ILE A 509 5.46 20.49 -7.61
C ILE A 509 5.02 21.79 -8.31
N LYS A 510 4.76 22.85 -7.53
CA LYS A 510 4.27 24.12 -8.06
C LYS A 510 5.34 24.90 -8.81
N THR A 511 6.59 24.85 -8.35
CA THR A 511 7.69 25.71 -8.82
C THR A 511 8.52 25.06 -9.93
N THR A 512 8.59 23.73 -9.97
CA THR A 512 9.43 23.00 -10.94
C THR A 512 8.61 22.04 -11.80
N ILE A 513 8.03 20.99 -11.21
CA ILE A 513 7.49 19.83 -11.94
C ILE A 513 6.27 20.22 -12.80
N PHE A 514 5.31 20.94 -12.22
CA PHE A 514 4.06 21.33 -12.89
C PHE A 514 3.92 22.85 -13.03
N LYS A 515 5.03 23.60 -13.04
CA LYS A 515 5.03 25.08 -13.10
C LYS A 515 4.17 25.66 -14.23
N ASP A 516 4.24 25.07 -15.43
CA ASP A 516 3.45 25.53 -16.58
C ASP A 516 1.95 25.25 -16.36
N PHE A 517 1.59 24.16 -15.68
CA PHE A 517 0.20 23.87 -15.31
C PHE A 517 -0.32 24.80 -14.20
N VAL A 518 0.52 25.19 -13.24
CA VAL A 518 0.18 26.23 -12.25
C VAL A 518 -0.12 27.55 -12.95
N LYS A 519 0.70 27.93 -13.94
CA LYS A 519 0.46 29.13 -14.76
C LYS A 519 -0.88 29.06 -15.51
N ILE A 520 -1.25 27.88 -16.01
CA ILE A 520 -2.47 27.68 -16.81
C ILE A 520 -3.74 27.63 -15.94
N TYR A 521 -3.74 26.84 -14.86
CA TYR A 521 -4.94 26.59 -14.04
C TYR A 521 -5.04 27.48 -12.80
N GLY A 522 -3.94 28.16 -12.42
CA GLY A 522 -3.81 28.87 -11.16
C GLY A 522 -3.31 27.98 -10.01
N PRO A 523 -2.77 28.61 -8.94
CA PRO A 523 -2.20 27.90 -7.79
C PRO A 523 -3.24 27.10 -7.01
N ASP A 524 -4.51 27.53 -7.02
CA ASP A 524 -5.57 26.88 -6.24
C ASP A 524 -5.77 25.42 -6.62
N LYS A 525 -5.51 25.02 -7.88
CA LYS A 525 -5.61 23.62 -8.32
C LYS A 525 -4.58 22.72 -7.61
N PHE A 526 -3.48 23.29 -7.11
CA PHE A 526 -2.36 22.58 -6.50
C PHE A 526 -2.34 22.83 -4.98
N THR A 527 -2.62 21.79 -4.20
CA THR A 527 -2.65 21.84 -2.74
C THR A 527 -1.57 20.94 -2.12
N ASN A 528 -1.52 20.90 -0.80
CA ASN A 528 -0.70 19.98 -0.01
C ASN A 528 -1.59 19.17 0.92
N VAL A 529 -1.28 17.89 1.08
CA VAL A 529 -1.73 17.10 2.23
C VAL A 529 -0.53 16.29 2.71
N THR A 530 0.13 16.74 3.77
CA THR A 530 1.25 15.99 4.33
C THR A 530 0.76 14.60 4.76
N ASN A 531 1.47 13.55 4.37
CA ASN A 531 1.21 12.18 4.80
C ASN A 531 1.17 11.98 6.32
N GLY A 532 0.54 10.89 6.73
CA GLY A 532 0.43 10.46 8.12
C GLY A 532 0.30 8.94 8.26
N ILE A 533 0.33 8.46 9.49
CA ILE A 533 0.22 7.04 9.85
C ILE A 533 -0.90 6.83 10.86
N THR A 534 -1.53 5.64 10.82
CA THR A 534 -2.56 5.31 11.82
C THR A 534 -1.91 5.00 13.18
N PRO A 535 -2.30 5.69 14.27
CA PRO A 535 -1.81 5.38 15.61
C PRO A 535 -2.31 4.02 16.13
N ARG A 536 -3.41 3.48 15.57
CA ARG A 536 -3.95 2.18 16.00
C ARG A 536 -2.98 1.05 15.72
N ARG A 537 -2.42 0.98 14.50
CA ARG A 537 -1.43 -0.05 14.17
C ARG A 537 -0.03 0.32 14.68
N TRP A 538 0.42 1.54 14.43
CA TRP A 538 1.82 1.90 14.62
C TRP A 538 2.20 2.32 16.04
N LEU A 539 1.23 2.45 16.96
CA LEU A 539 1.46 2.69 18.38
C LEU A 539 0.68 1.69 19.25
N HIS A 540 -0.65 1.63 19.12
CA HIS A 540 -1.47 0.80 20.01
C HIS A 540 -1.25 -0.72 19.81
N GLN A 541 -1.19 -1.18 18.56
CA GLN A 541 -0.92 -2.59 18.22
C GLN A 541 0.56 -2.93 18.35
N ALA A 542 1.44 -2.13 17.75
CA ALA A 542 2.88 -2.40 17.72
C ALA A 542 3.55 -2.26 19.10
N ASN A 543 3.08 -1.33 19.93
CA ASN A 543 3.69 -0.99 21.22
C ASN A 543 2.63 -0.80 22.33
N PRO A 544 1.90 -1.88 22.69
CA PRO A 544 0.76 -1.80 23.59
C PRO A 544 1.13 -1.25 24.97
N ARG A 545 2.32 -1.57 25.50
CA ARG A 545 2.79 -1.05 26.79
C ARG A 545 3.03 0.46 26.77
N LEU A 546 3.59 1.00 25.69
CA LEU A 546 3.74 2.47 25.54
C LEU A 546 2.36 3.12 25.41
N SER A 547 1.46 2.50 24.65
CA SER A 547 0.09 2.99 24.50
C SER A 547 -0.67 3.02 25.84
N GLU A 548 -0.49 2.01 26.69
CA GLU A 548 -1.06 1.95 28.04
C GLU A 548 -0.44 3.01 28.98
N LEU A 549 0.89 3.18 28.95
CA LEU A 549 1.56 4.24 29.70
C LEU A 549 1.00 5.63 29.32
N ILE A 550 0.85 5.90 28.02
CA ILE A 550 0.24 7.14 27.53
C ILE A 550 -1.21 7.26 28.02
N ALA A 551 -2.01 6.21 27.86
CA ALA A 551 -3.41 6.20 28.31
C ALA A 551 -3.53 6.51 29.81
N SER A 552 -2.63 5.98 30.65
CA SER A 552 -2.61 6.22 32.10
C SER A 552 -2.40 7.69 32.46
N LYS A 553 -1.64 8.44 31.66
CA LYS A 553 -1.36 9.87 31.87
C LYS A 553 -2.39 10.78 31.22
N LEU A 554 -3.03 10.32 30.15
CA LEU A 554 -4.04 11.08 29.40
C LEU A 554 -5.48 10.81 29.85
N GLY A 555 -5.70 9.83 30.73
CA GLY A 555 -7.01 9.46 31.28
C GLY A 555 -7.82 8.48 30.42
N GLY A 556 -7.20 7.84 29.42
CA GLY A 556 -7.83 6.87 28.54
C GLY A 556 -7.22 6.81 27.13
N TYR A 557 -7.89 6.08 26.24
CA TYR A 557 -7.43 5.81 24.87
C TYR A 557 -7.96 6.80 23.82
N ASP A 558 -8.56 7.93 24.22
CA ASP A 558 -9.12 8.92 23.30
C ASP A 558 -8.07 9.51 22.35
N PHE A 559 -6.79 9.51 22.76
CA PHE A 559 -5.67 9.95 21.91
C PHE A 559 -5.49 9.10 20.64
N LEU A 560 -6.06 7.90 20.56
CA LEU A 560 -6.03 7.06 19.35
C LEU A 560 -7.01 7.55 18.26
N LYS A 561 -7.96 8.42 18.63
CA LYS A 561 -8.84 9.17 17.71
C LYS A 561 -8.41 10.63 17.55
N ASP A 562 -7.77 11.21 18.57
CA ASP A 562 -7.21 12.55 18.51
C ASP A 562 -5.74 12.54 18.98
N LEU A 563 -4.84 12.33 18.03
CA LEU A 563 -3.41 12.22 18.32
C LEU A 563 -2.80 13.54 18.81
N THR A 564 -3.49 14.68 18.66
CA THR A 564 -3.01 15.97 19.17
C THR A 564 -2.90 15.97 20.69
N LEU A 565 -3.64 15.09 21.39
CA LEU A 565 -3.58 14.94 22.85
C LEU A 565 -2.21 14.48 23.39
N LEU A 566 -1.33 13.95 22.53
CA LEU A 566 0.03 13.57 22.92
C LEU A 566 0.84 14.75 23.49
N HIS A 567 0.54 16.01 23.14
CA HIS A 567 1.25 17.18 23.66
C HIS A 567 1.23 17.26 25.19
N LYS A 568 0.20 16.70 25.83
CA LYS A 568 0.07 16.67 27.30
C LYS A 568 1.15 15.83 27.97
N LEU A 569 1.86 14.97 27.23
CA LEU A 569 2.99 14.19 27.74
C LEU A 569 4.20 15.06 28.10
N GLU A 570 4.29 16.29 27.58
CA GLU A 570 5.37 17.23 27.94
C GLU A 570 5.43 17.50 29.44
N ALA A 571 4.28 17.51 30.13
CA ALA A 571 4.21 17.70 31.58
C ALA A 571 4.89 16.58 32.39
N TYR A 572 5.19 15.43 31.76
CA TYR A 572 5.78 14.26 32.40
C TYR A 572 7.21 13.97 31.92
N VAL A 573 7.80 14.84 31.10
CA VAL A 573 9.19 14.66 30.58
C VAL A 573 10.21 14.54 31.72
N ASP A 574 10.00 15.29 32.80
CA ASP A 574 10.87 15.28 33.99
C ASP A 574 10.34 14.40 35.13
N ASP A 575 9.22 13.71 34.92
CA ASP A 575 8.65 12.77 35.90
C ASP A 575 9.48 11.49 35.95
N LYS A 576 10.03 11.19 37.14
CA LYS A 576 10.98 10.08 37.32
C LYS A 576 10.36 8.71 37.07
N ASP A 577 9.11 8.51 37.49
CA ASP A 577 8.44 7.23 37.35
C ASP A 577 8.04 6.99 35.89
N PHE A 578 7.56 8.04 35.20
CA PHE A 578 7.25 8.00 33.78
C PHE A 578 8.48 7.68 32.93
N ARG A 579 9.62 8.36 33.18
CA ARG A 579 10.88 8.10 32.45
C ARG A 579 11.37 6.68 32.65
N LYS A 580 11.31 6.17 33.89
CA LYS A 580 11.70 4.80 34.22
C LYS A 580 10.85 3.80 33.45
N GLU A 581 9.53 3.94 33.49
CA GLU A 581 8.61 3.04 32.81
C GLU A 581 8.78 3.10 31.28
N PHE A 582 8.96 4.31 30.72
CA PHE A 582 9.26 4.51 29.30
C PHE A 582 10.53 3.76 28.86
N GLN A 583 11.59 3.83 29.66
CA GLN A 583 12.85 3.13 29.40
C GLN A 583 12.69 1.60 29.49
N GLU A 584 11.96 1.10 30.50
CA GLU A 584 11.67 -0.32 30.67
C GLU A 584 10.84 -0.89 29.49
N ILE A 585 9.92 -0.09 28.95
CA ILE A 585 9.15 -0.44 27.75
C ILE A 585 10.07 -0.53 26.52
N LYS A 586 10.92 0.48 26.29
CA LYS A 586 11.90 0.45 25.18
C LYS A 586 12.81 -0.77 25.28
N TYR A 587 13.35 -1.05 26.47
CA TYR A 587 14.21 -2.21 26.71
C TYR A 587 13.49 -3.53 26.41
N ALA A 588 12.25 -3.70 26.86
CA ALA A 588 11.48 -4.91 26.58
C ALA A 588 11.19 -5.10 25.08
N ASN A 589 10.92 -4.02 24.34
CA ASN A 589 10.77 -4.08 22.89
C ASN A 589 12.10 -4.49 22.21
N LYS A 590 13.24 -4.01 22.71
CA LYS A 590 14.57 -4.42 22.24
C LYS A 590 14.86 -5.89 22.55
N VAL A 591 14.43 -6.41 23.70
CA VAL A 591 14.50 -7.84 24.03
C VAL A 591 13.68 -8.66 23.05
N ARG A 592 12.46 -8.21 22.68
CA ARG A 592 11.62 -8.87 21.67
C ARG A 592 12.31 -8.94 20.31
N LEU A 593 12.90 -7.83 19.84
CA LEU A 593 13.65 -7.82 18.58
C LEU A 593 14.93 -8.66 18.65
N ALA A 594 15.67 -8.60 19.76
CA ALA A 594 16.85 -9.43 19.97
C ALA A 594 16.53 -10.92 19.95
N LYS A 595 15.40 -11.32 20.56
CA LYS A 595 14.89 -12.70 20.48
C LYS A 595 14.55 -13.06 19.03
N TYR A 596 13.85 -12.20 18.31
CA TYR A 596 13.54 -12.43 16.90
C TYR A 596 14.80 -12.62 16.04
N ILE A 597 15.81 -11.76 16.21
CA ILE A 597 17.12 -11.88 15.55
C ILE A 597 17.79 -13.22 15.89
N LYS A 598 17.74 -13.63 17.17
CA LYS A 598 18.32 -14.90 17.61
C LYS A 598 17.63 -16.11 16.99
N ASP A 599 16.29 -16.11 17.00
CA ASP A 599 15.48 -17.22 16.51
C ASP A 599 15.60 -17.39 14.99
N THR A 600 15.75 -16.28 14.25
CA THR A 600 15.77 -16.30 12.77
C THR A 600 17.17 -16.37 12.16
N LEU A 601 18.17 -15.73 12.78
CA LEU A 601 19.52 -15.63 12.22
C LEU A 601 20.57 -16.37 13.06
N GLY A 602 20.22 -16.87 14.25
CA GLY A 602 21.15 -17.50 15.18
C GLY A 602 22.13 -16.53 15.86
N VAL A 603 22.07 -15.23 15.56
CA VAL A 603 22.95 -14.20 16.13
C VAL A 603 22.38 -13.68 17.43
N SER A 604 23.20 -13.66 18.49
CA SER A 604 22.83 -13.01 19.75
C SER A 604 23.25 -11.54 19.71
N VAL A 605 22.33 -10.64 20.06
CA VAL A 605 22.60 -9.19 20.14
C VAL A 605 22.24 -8.67 21.54
N ASN A 606 23.00 -7.69 22.03
CA ASN A 606 22.82 -7.11 23.36
C ASN A 606 21.66 -6.08 23.37
N PRO A 607 20.53 -6.31 24.07
CA PRO A 607 19.41 -5.36 24.11
C PRO A 607 19.73 -4.03 24.82
N SER A 608 20.83 -3.93 25.56
CA SER A 608 21.29 -2.66 26.17
C SER A 608 22.10 -1.79 25.19
N ALA A 609 22.58 -2.36 24.08
CA ALA A 609 23.29 -1.63 23.03
C ALA A 609 22.35 -0.65 22.29
N LEU A 610 22.86 0.42 21.70
CA LEU A 610 22.08 1.30 20.83
C LEU A 610 21.58 0.50 19.60
N PHE A 611 20.27 0.45 19.39
CA PHE A 611 19.66 -0.17 18.21
C PHE A 611 19.49 0.88 17.11
N ASP A 612 20.34 0.77 16.10
CA ASP A 612 20.51 1.69 14.98
C ASP A 612 19.93 1.05 13.71
N VAL A 613 18.86 1.61 13.15
CA VAL A 613 17.98 0.90 12.22
C VAL A 613 17.83 1.62 10.88
N GLN A 614 18.15 0.95 9.77
CA GLN A 614 17.81 1.38 8.42
C GLN A 614 16.95 0.34 7.69
N VAL A 615 15.62 0.51 7.76
CA VAL A 615 14.65 -0.40 7.09
C VAL A 615 13.79 0.32 6.07
N LYS A 616 14.06 0.06 4.79
CA LYS A 616 13.34 0.62 3.63
C LYS A 616 13.76 -0.10 2.35
N ARG A 617 13.09 0.17 1.23
CA ARG A 617 13.52 -0.31 -0.10
C ARG A 617 15.03 -0.05 -0.30
N ILE A 618 15.75 -1.05 -0.81
CA ILE A 618 17.18 -0.90 -1.11
C ILE A 618 17.33 -0.20 -2.45
N HIS A 619 18.01 0.95 -2.44
CA HIS A 619 18.22 1.78 -3.61
C HIS A 619 19.40 2.72 -3.37
N GLU A 620 20.20 3.01 -4.39
CA GLU A 620 21.36 3.90 -4.26
C GLU A 620 21.00 5.29 -3.68
N TYR A 621 19.90 5.94 -4.08
CA TYR A 621 19.50 7.24 -3.50
C TYR A 621 19.08 7.18 -2.04
N LYS A 622 18.68 6.00 -1.53
CA LYS A 622 18.34 5.79 -0.09
C LYS A 622 19.59 5.60 0.77
N ARG A 623 20.74 5.45 0.11
CA ARG A 623 22.10 5.43 0.67
C ARG A 623 22.33 4.40 1.78
N GLN A 624 21.79 3.19 1.63
CA GLN A 624 22.24 2.07 2.48
C GLN A 624 23.76 1.82 2.35
N GLN A 625 24.35 2.16 1.20
CA GLN A 625 25.80 2.15 1.00
C GLN A 625 26.53 3.15 1.90
N LEU A 626 26.01 4.37 2.10
CA LEU A 626 26.59 5.35 3.04
C LEU A 626 26.62 4.80 4.46
N ASN A 627 25.51 4.20 4.91
CA ASN A 627 25.42 3.60 6.23
C ASN A 627 26.42 2.46 6.39
N ILE A 628 26.42 1.46 5.49
CA ILE A 628 27.33 0.32 5.62
C ILE A 628 28.81 0.73 5.51
N PHE A 629 29.15 1.79 4.76
CA PHE A 629 30.50 2.36 4.77
C PHE A 629 30.85 2.98 6.13
N GLY A 630 29.93 3.70 6.77
CA GLY A 630 30.13 4.20 8.13
C GLY A 630 30.27 3.08 9.17
N VAL A 631 29.55 1.97 9.00
CA VAL A 631 29.70 0.76 9.83
C VAL A 631 31.09 0.15 9.65
N ILE A 632 31.60 0.05 8.41
CA ILE A 632 32.97 -0.42 8.15
C ILE A 632 33.99 0.53 8.78
N HIS A 633 33.81 1.84 8.63
CA HIS A 633 34.67 2.84 9.26
C HIS A 633 34.72 2.67 10.78
N ARG A 634 33.56 2.51 11.44
CA ARG A 634 33.47 2.23 12.88
C ARG A 634 34.17 0.93 13.26
N TYR A 635 34.00 -0.13 12.47
CA TYR A 635 34.69 -1.41 12.70
C TYR A 635 36.21 -1.24 12.65
N LEU A 636 36.74 -0.55 11.63
CA LEU A 636 38.17 -0.27 11.52
C LEU A 636 38.68 0.58 12.69
N ALA A 637 37.93 1.59 13.11
CA ALA A 637 38.25 2.41 14.27
C ALA A 637 38.30 1.58 15.56
N ILE A 638 37.32 0.71 15.81
CA ILE A 638 37.32 -0.19 16.97
C ILE A 638 38.54 -1.12 16.95
N LYS A 639 38.92 -1.64 15.78
CA LYS A 639 40.10 -2.52 15.66
C LYS A 639 41.42 -1.80 15.96
N ALA A 640 41.50 -0.51 15.67
CA ALA A 640 42.66 0.32 15.96
C ALA A 640 42.76 0.77 17.43
N MET A 641 41.66 0.70 18.20
CA MET A 641 41.62 1.15 19.60
C MET A 641 42.30 0.18 20.57
N SER A 642 42.90 0.75 21.61
CA SER A 642 43.37 0.03 22.79
C SER A 642 42.21 -0.61 23.57
N PRO A 643 42.46 -1.68 24.36
CA PRO A 643 41.44 -2.26 25.23
C PRO A 643 40.78 -1.26 26.19
N GLU A 644 41.51 -0.24 26.64
CA GLU A 644 41.02 0.82 27.53
C GLU A 644 40.07 1.78 26.82
N GLU A 645 40.33 2.11 25.55
CA GLU A 645 39.45 2.94 24.72
C GLU A 645 38.17 2.19 24.37
N LYS A 646 38.27 0.90 24.03
CA LYS A 646 37.11 0.03 23.74
C LYS A 646 36.09 0.01 24.88
N LYS A 647 36.54 0.04 26.14
CA LYS A 647 35.67 0.05 27.33
C LYS A 647 34.82 1.33 27.45
N LYS A 648 35.18 2.42 26.77
CA LYS A 648 34.46 3.70 26.81
C LYS A 648 33.37 3.79 25.75
N LEU A 649 33.34 2.87 24.79
CA LEU A 649 32.36 2.88 23.71
C LEU A 649 31.01 2.35 24.19
N ALA A 650 29.94 3.00 23.75
CA ALA A 650 28.60 2.42 23.83
C ALA A 650 28.48 1.29 22.78
N PRO A 651 28.00 0.10 23.15
CA PRO A 651 27.79 -0.96 22.19
C PRO A 651 26.67 -0.60 21.23
N ARG A 652 26.78 -1.02 19.97
CA ARG A 652 25.81 -0.70 18.90
C ARG A 652 25.42 -1.93 18.09
N VAL A 653 24.15 -2.00 17.69
CA VAL A 653 23.62 -3.01 16.77
C VAL A 653 23.05 -2.27 15.56
N SER A 654 23.75 -2.36 14.42
CA SER A 654 23.31 -1.80 13.15
C SER A 654 22.42 -2.79 12.41
N ILE A 655 21.16 -2.44 12.23
CA ILE A 655 20.09 -3.30 11.72
C ILE A 655 19.60 -2.77 10.38
N PHE A 656 19.81 -3.54 9.33
CA PHE A 656 19.34 -3.28 7.98
C PHE A 656 18.15 -4.17 7.65
N GLY A 657 17.32 -3.71 6.73
CA GLY A 657 16.24 -4.53 6.15
C GLY A 657 15.60 -3.83 4.97
N GLY A 658 15.09 -4.60 4.02
CA GLY A 658 14.52 -4.05 2.80
C GLY A 658 14.55 -5.04 1.66
N LYS A 659 13.92 -4.68 0.55
CA LYS A 659 13.94 -5.47 -0.68
C LYS A 659 14.59 -4.66 -1.80
N ALA A 660 15.43 -5.30 -2.60
CA ALA A 660 15.91 -4.76 -3.88
C ALA A 660 14.95 -5.16 -5.00
N ALA A 661 14.78 -4.33 -6.04
CA ALA A 661 14.04 -4.78 -7.22
C ALA A 661 14.79 -5.94 -7.90
N PRO A 662 14.11 -6.96 -8.48
CA PRO A 662 14.77 -8.18 -8.94
C PRO A 662 15.87 -7.95 -9.99
N GLY A 663 15.68 -6.95 -10.87
CA GLY A 663 16.64 -6.56 -11.91
C GLY A 663 17.66 -5.50 -11.48
N TYR A 664 17.60 -4.98 -10.25
CA TYR A 664 18.47 -3.90 -9.80
C TYR A 664 19.74 -4.45 -9.17
N TRP A 665 20.76 -4.64 -10.02
CA TRP A 665 22.03 -5.25 -9.64
C TRP A 665 22.72 -4.50 -8.49
N MET A 666 22.86 -3.17 -8.56
CA MET A 666 23.57 -2.42 -7.51
C MET A 666 22.89 -2.52 -6.14
N ALA A 667 21.55 -2.46 -6.11
CA ALA A 667 20.80 -2.64 -4.86
C ALA A 667 21.01 -4.04 -4.27
N LYS A 668 21.06 -5.09 -5.09
CA LYS A 668 21.39 -6.45 -4.63
C LYS A 668 22.84 -6.54 -4.14
N THR A 669 23.78 -5.86 -4.77
CA THR A 669 25.18 -5.79 -4.33
C THR A 669 25.31 -5.13 -2.95
N VAL A 670 24.52 -4.09 -2.65
CA VAL A 670 24.48 -3.49 -1.31
C VAL A 670 23.97 -4.47 -0.25
N ILE A 671 22.91 -5.24 -0.54
CA ILE A 671 22.44 -6.31 0.35
C ILE A 671 23.55 -7.33 0.62
N HIS A 672 24.26 -7.72 -0.44
CA HIS A 672 25.38 -8.66 -0.34
C HIS A 672 26.50 -8.12 0.55
N LEU A 673 26.88 -6.86 0.37
CA LEU A 673 27.91 -6.22 1.19
C LEU A 673 27.52 -6.19 2.67
N VAL A 674 26.29 -5.79 3.00
CA VAL A 674 25.82 -5.74 4.40
C VAL A 674 25.92 -7.13 5.05
N ASN A 675 25.51 -8.18 4.35
CA ASN A 675 25.57 -9.54 4.87
C ASN A 675 27.03 -10.03 5.06
N GLN A 676 27.93 -9.74 4.12
CA GLN A 676 29.34 -10.12 4.26
C GLN A 676 30.04 -9.35 5.40
N VAL A 677 29.77 -8.05 5.52
CA VAL A 677 30.26 -7.24 6.66
C VAL A 677 29.73 -7.83 7.97
N GLY A 678 28.44 -8.18 8.05
CA GLY A 678 27.87 -8.83 9.22
C GLY A 678 28.52 -10.16 9.58
N LYS A 679 28.86 -10.99 8.59
CA LYS A 679 29.58 -12.26 8.82
C LYS A 679 30.93 -12.04 9.49
N VAL A 680 31.70 -11.05 9.02
CA VAL A 680 33.02 -10.72 9.58
C VAL A 680 32.88 -10.08 10.97
N VAL A 681 32.10 -9.00 11.08
CA VAL A 681 31.98 -8.22 12.31
C VAL A 681 31.38 -9.05 13.45
N ASN A 682 30.31 -9.82 13.19
CA ASN A 682 29.62 -10.56 14.24
C ASN A 682 30.45 -11.71 14.82
N SER A 683 31.45 -12.21 14.08
CA SER A 683 32.33 -13.30 14.47
C SER A 683 33.70 -12.85 15.00
N ASP A 684 34.03 -11.56 14.89
CA ASP A 684 35.29 -11.01 15.41
C ASP A 684 35.26 -10.88 16.95
N LYS A 685 36.12 -11.67 17.61
CA LYS A 685 36.26 -11.68 19.07
C LYS A 685 36.87 -10.40 19.64
N ASP A 686 37.67 -9.68 18.86
CA ASP A 686 38.29 -8.42 19.30
C ASP A 686 37.28 -7.26 19.37
N VAL A 687 36.16 -7.41 18.65
CA VAL A 687 35.03 -6.47 18.63
C VAL A 687 33.92 -6.94 19.57
N GLY A 688 33.61 -8.23 19.57
CA GLY A 688 32.63 -8.82 20.50
C GLY A 688 31.24 -8.21 20.33
N ASP A 689 30.67 -7.71 21.42
CA ASP A 689 29.33 -7.08 21.45
C ASP A 689 29.39 -5.54 21.33
N LEU A 690 30.57 -4.95 21.08
CA LEU A 690 30.69 -3.51 20.83
C LEU A 690 30.03 -3.09 19.52
N LEU A 691 30.04 -3.96 18.51
CA LEU A 691 29.37 -3.75 17.24
C LEU A 691 28.81 -5.07 16.72
N LYS A 692 27.53 -5.07 16.36
CA LYS A 692 26.87 -6.14 15.58
C LYS A 692 26.21 -5.54 14.34
N VAL A 693 26.21 -6.29 13.25
CA VAL A 693 25.59 -5.89 11.98
C VAL A 693 24.62 -6.97 11.53
N ILE A 694 23.35 -6.60 11.38
CA ILE A 694 22.25 -7.52 11.17
C ILE A 694 21.50 -7.12 9.90
N TYR A 695 21.22 -8.09 9.03
CA TYR A 695 20.28 -7.90 7.93
C TYR A 695 19.02 -8.75 8.20
N LEU A 696 17.87 -8.09 8.31
CA LEU A 696 16.58 -8.75 8.49
C LEU A 696 15.94 -8.96 7.12
N GLU A 697 15.85 -10.22 6.71
CA GLU A 697 15.24 -10.61 5.46
C GLU A 697 13.71 -10.40 5.44
N ASP A 698 13.17 -10.23 4.24
CA ASP A 698 11.76 -10.10 3.92
C ASP A 698 11.04 -9.04 4.75
N TYR A 699 11.67 -7.86 4.86
CA TYR A 699 11.05 -6.72 5.55
C TYR A 699 9.61 -6.48 5.02
N ASN A 700 8.65 -6.52 5.95
CA ASN A 700 7.21 -6.39 5.73
C ASN A 700 6.56 -5.69 6.94
N VAL A 701 5.23 -5.58 6.99
CA VAL A 701 4.54 -4.87 8.09
C VAL A 701 4.74 -5.57 9.42
N SER A 702 4.60 -6.89 9.47
CA SER A 702 4.79 -7.63 10.72
C SER A 702 6.18 -7.48 11.31
N LYS A 703 7.22 -7.45 10.47
CA LYS A 703 8.59 -7.16 10.93
C LYS A 703 8.71 -5.71 11.39
N ALA A 704 8.12 -4.76 10.67
CA ALA A 704 8.11 -3.34 11.07
C ALA A 704 7.42 -3.11 12.43
N GLU A 705 6.35 -3.86 12.74
CA GLU A 705 5.65 -3.82 14.04
C GLU A 705 6.52 -4.30 15.23
N ILE A 706 7.61 -5.02 14.97
CA ILE A 706 8.61 -5.40 15.99
C ILE A 706 9.79 -4.42 15.99
N ILE A 707 10.22 -3.99 14.80
CA ILE A 707 11.42 -3.15 14.62
C ILE A 707 11.19 -1.71 15.10
N CYS A 708 10.08 -1.07 14.73
CA CYS A 708 9.83 0.33 15.07
C CYS A 708 9.78 0.58 16.59
N PRO A 709 9.07 -0.24 17.40
CA PRO A 709 9.06 -0.09 18.86
C PRO A 709 10.43 -0.29 19.53
N ALA A 710 11.32 -1.08 18.91
CA ALA A 710 12.63 -1.45 19.44
C ALA A 710 13.77 -0.49 19.03
N SER A 711 13.57 0.32 18.00
CA SER A 711 14.60 1.26 17.52
C SER A 711 14.87 2.36 18.56
N ASP A 712 16.15 2.61 18.83
CA ASP A 712 16.59 3.80 19.56
C ASP A 712 16.83 4.94 18.56
N ILE A 713 17.51 4.64 17.45
CA ILE A 713 17.73 5.59 16.35
C ILE A 713 17.44 4.93 15.00
N SER A 714 16.98 5.74 14.06
CA SER A 714 16.58 5.31 12.71
C SER A 714 17.17 6.19 11.62
N GLU A 715 17.62 5.54 10.54
CA GLU A 715 18.41 6.12 9.46
C GLU A 715 17.52 6.58 8.30
N HIS A 716 17.41 7.90 8.13
CA HIS A 716 16.62 8.58 7.11
C HIS A 716 17.51 9.48 6.23
N ILE A 717 18.45 8.81 5.56
CA ILE A 717 19.65 9.41 4.99
C ILE A 717 19.67 9.50 3.47
N SER A 718 18.53 9.63 2.81
CA SER A 718 18.50 9.76 1.34
C SER A 718 19.24 11.01 0.89
N THR A 719 19.77 11.05 -0.34
CA THR A 719 20.36 12.28 -0.89
C THR A 719 19.32 13.40 -0.84
N ALA A 720 19.68 14.60 -0.37
CA ALA A 720 18.72 15.67 -0.21
C ALA A 720 17.97 16.00 -1.52
N GLY A 721 16.67 16.26 -1.44
CA GLY A 721 15.83 16.51 -2.60
C GLY A 721 15.39 15.25 -3.36
N THR A 722 15.50 14.05 -2.78
CA THR A 722 15.05 12.80 -3.44
C THR A 722 13.85 12.14 -2.77
N GLU A 723 13.53 12.50 -1.52
CA GLU A 723 12.34 12.03 -0.81
C GLU A 723 11.19 13.04 -0.89
N ALA A 724 10.03 12.59 -1.36
CA ALA A 724 8.82 13.41 -1.30
C ALA A 724 8.26 13.55 0.14
N SER A 725 8.48 12.56 1.00
CA SER A 725 7.90 12.47 2.35
C SER A 725 8.69 11.43 3.17
N GLY A 726 8.03 10.45 3.80
CA GLY A 726 8.68 9.37 4.55
C GLY A 726 7.84 8.89 5.72
N THR A 727 6.93 7.94 5.49
CA THR A 727 6.00 7.49 6.55
C THR A 727 6.65 6.56 7.58
N SER A 728 7.80 5.91 7.28
CA SER A 728 8.52 5.14 8.31
C SER A 728 9.19 6.05 9.34
N ASN A 729 9.62 7.25 8.94
CA ASN A 729 10.17 8.26 9.84
C ASN A 729 9.18 8.52 10.99
N MET A 730 7.92 8.76 10.64
CA MET A 730 6.82 8.99 11.59
C MET A 730 6.61 7.80 12.54
N LYS A 731 6.77 6.56 12.05
CA LYS A 731 6.57 5.33 12.85
C LYS A 731 7.66 5.13 13.89
N PHE A 732 8.90 5.48 13.57
CA PHE A 732 10.00 5.43 14.53
C PHE A 732 9.80 6.47 15.62
N VAL A 733 9.49 7.70 15.25
CA VAL A 733 9.36 8.81 16.20
C VAL A 733 8.19 8.63 17.16
N ILE A 734 7.02 8.18 16.69
CA ILE A 734 5.87 7.91 17.59
C ILE A 734 6.14 6.78 18.59
N ASN A 735 7.15 5.94 18.32
CA ASN A 735 7.60 4.87 19.22
C ASN A 735 8.83 5.27 20.08
N GLY A 736 9.21 6.54 20.08
CA GLY A 736 10.34 7.05 20.85
C GLY A 736 11.71 6.71 20.26
N GLY A 737 11.77 6.33 18.98
CA GLY A 737 13.04 6.29 18.24
C GLY A 737 13.39 7.67 17.70
N LEU A 738 14.66 8.07 17.81
CA LEU A 738 15.17 9.30 17.23
C LEU A 738 15.57 9.09 15.77
N ILE A 739 15.85 10.19 15.06
CA ILE A 739 16.23 10.15 13.65
C ILE A 739 17.66 10.68 13.50
N ILE A 740 18.46 9.96 12.71
CA ILE A 740 19.57 10.53 11.96
C ILE A 740 19.13 10.68 10.50
N GLY A 741 19.32 11.85 9.90
CA GLY A 741 18.79 12.08 8.56
C GLY A 741 19.35 13.30 7.86
N THR A 742 19.11 13.37 6.55
CA THR A 742 19.30 14.57 5.76
C THR A 742 18.14 15.53 5.93
N CYS A 743 18.34 16.81 5.58
CA CYS A 743 17.27 17.80 5.48
C CYS A 743 16.40 17.53 4.22
N ASP A 744 15.65 16.43 4.25
CA ASP A 744 14.89 15.91 3.10
C ASP A 744 13.55 15.27 3.52
N GLY A 745 12.57 15.33 2.63
CA GLY A 745 11.24 14.73 2.80
C GLY A 745 10.60 15.01 4.17
N ALA A 746 10.11 13.96 4.83
CA ALA A 746 9.42 14.08 6.11
C ALA A 746 10.34 14.49 7.28
N ASN A 747 11.67 14.45 7.15
CA ASN A 747 12.56 14.89 8.23
C ASN A 747 12.38 16.38 8.52
N ILE A 748 12.08 17.19 7.50
CA ILE A 748 11.89 18.64 7.64
C ILE A 748 10.68 18.93 8.54
N GLU A 749 9.54 18.32 8.22
CA GLU A 749 8.31 18.51 9.00
C GLU A 749 8.43 17.88 10.38
N ILE A 750 9.07 16.72 10.51
CA ILE A 750 9.33 16.12 11.83
C ILE A 750 10.18 17.07 12.67
N THR A 751 11.24 17.66 12.11
CA THR A 751 12.09 18.64 12.79
C THR A 751 11.29 19.84 13.27
N ARG A 752 10.37 20.35 12.45
CA ARG A 752 9.46 21.44 12.82
C ARG A 752 8.59 21.07 14.03
N GLU A 753 8.00 19.89 14.03
CA GLU A 753 7.11 19.45 15.11
C GLU A 753 7.89 19.10 16.39
N ILE A 754 8.93 18.27 16.32
CA ILE A 754 9.64 17.78 17.52
C ILE A 754 10.71 18.75 18.03
N GLY A 755 11.18 19.69 17.19
CA GLY A 755 12.24 20.63 17.47
C GLY A 755 13.64 20.13 17.08
N GLU A 756 14.48 21.04 16.59
CA GLU A 756 15.84 20.77 16.06
C GLU A 756 16.77 20.05 17.06
N ASN A 757 16.58 20.28 18.36
CA ASN A 757 17.40 19.64 19.41
C ASN A 757 17.12 18.13 19.58
N ASN A 758 16.08 17.59 18.95
CA ASN A 758 15.59 16.23 19.12
C ASN A 758 15.79 15.35 17.86
N ILE A 759 16.53 15.84 16.86
CA ILE A 759 16.87 15.13 15.63
C ILE A 759 18.35 15.36 15.30
N PHE A 760 18.99 14.38 14.65
CA PHE A 760 20.40 14.46 14.23
C PHE A 760 20.47 14.67 12.71
N LEU A 761 20.56 15.94 12.29
CA LEU A 761 20.66 16.30 10.87
C LEU A 761 22.12 16.38 10.41
N PHE A 762 22.38 15.95 9.17
CA PHE A 762 23.70 16.04 8.52
C PHE A 762 23.57 16.17 6.99
N GLY A 763 24.72 16.33 6.33
CA GLY A 763 24.84 16.31 4.89
C GLY A 763 24.52 17.64 4.22
N ASN A 764 24.63 17.65 2.90
CA ASN A 764 24.35 18.81 2.06
C ASN A 764 22.84 19.07 1.92
N LEU A 765 22.48 20.31 1.59
CA LEU A 765 21.10 20.72 1.33
C LEU A 765 20.70 20.45 -0.12
N ALA A 766 19.40 20.40 -0.39
CA ALA A 766 18.88 20.08 -1.72
C ALA A 766 19.32 21.09 -2.80
N GLU A 767 19.49 22.37 -2.42
CA GLU A 767 19.98 23.43 -3.30
C GLU A 767 21.43 23.24 -3.78
N ASP A 768 22.27 22.55 -3.01
CA ASP A 768 23.70 22.38 -3.31
C ASP A 768 23.97 21.15 -4.21
N VAL A 769 22.99 20.23 -4.33
CA VAL A 769 23.17 18.91 -4.95
C VAL A 769 23.63 18.99 -6.40
N GLU A 770 23.03 19.87 -7.22
CA GLU A 770 23.38 19.97 -8.64
C GLU A 770 24.77 20.59 -8.86
N GLU A 771 25.19 21.52 -8.01
CA GLU A 771 26.54 22.10 -8.07
C GLU A 771 27.61 21.06 -7.69
N LEU A 772 27.33 20.24 -6.67
CA LEU A 772 28.22 19.14 -6.26
C LEU A 772 28.32 18.09 -7.37
N ARG A 773 27.21 17.65 -7.96
CA ARG A 773 27.19 16.73 -9.11
C ARG A 773 27.98 17.27 -10.30
N HIS A 774 27.82 18.55 -10.61
CA HIS A 774 28.58 19.20 -11.66
C HIS A 774 30.09 19.20 -11.33
N SER A 775 30.46 19.44 -10.07
CA SER A 775 31.85 19.44 -9.61
C SER A 775 32.49 18.05 -9.63
N HIS A 776 31.74 16.99 -9.35
CA HIS A 776 32.20 15.60 -9.51
C HIS A 776 32.50 15.23 -10.97
N MET A 777 31.73 15.76 -11.92
CA MET A 777 31.87 15.45 -13.34
C MET A 777 32.95 16.29 -14.04
N TYR A 778 33.07 17.58 -13.68
CA TYR A 778 33.89 18.55 -14.40
C TYR A 778 34.95 19.25 -13.55
N GLY A 779 34.86 19.14 -12.22
CA GLY A 779 35.77 19.76 -11.27
C GLY A 779 36.87 18.81 -10.80
N THR A 780 37.55 19.20 -9.71
CA THR A 780 38.52 18.37 -9.01
C THR A 780 37.93 17.86 -7.71
N TYR A 781 37.67 16.56 -7.65
CA TYR A 781 37.17 15.88 -6.46
C TYR A 781 38.32 15.16 -5.72
N THR A 782 38.32 15.20 -4.38
CA THR A 782 39.28 14.46 -3.54
C THR A 782 38.50 13.61 -2.54
N LEU A 783 38.77 12.31 -2.55
CA LEU A 783 38.14 11.35 -1.64
C LEU A 783 38.64 11.55 -0.21
N ASP A 784 37.70 11.58 0.76
CA ASP A 784 38.04 11.65 2.18
C ASP A 784 38.92 10.44 2.57
N PRO A 785 40.04 10.64 3.31
CA PRO A 785 40.94 9.55 3.69
C PRO A 785 40.25 8.42 4.49
N SER A 786 39.22 8.75 5.26
CA SER A 786 38.46 7.77 6.04
C SER A 786 37.58 6.91 5.14
N LEU A 787 37.01 7.49 4.08
CA LEU A 787 36.26 6.73 3.07
C LEU A 787 37.20 5.91 2.18
N ALA A 788 38.37 6.44 1.84
CA ALA A 788 39.40 5.70 1.12
C ALA A 788 39.81 4.43 1.89
N ALA A 789 40.02 4.53 3.21
CA ALA A 789 40.33 3.37 4.05
C ALA A 789 39.22 2.31 4.08
N VAL A 790 37.94 2.73 3.99
CA VAL A 790 36.81 1.81 3.84
C VAL A 790 36.89 1.05 2.51
N PHE A 791 37.13 1.77 1.41
CA PHE A 791 37.26 1.15 0.09
C PHE A 791 38.47 0.22 0.01
N ASP A 792 39.62 0.59 0.58
CA ASP A 792 40.79 -0.27 0.68
C ASP A 792 40.49 -1.57 1.45
N SER A 793 39.69 -1.49 2.53
CA SER A 793 39.27 -2.67 3.29
C SER A 793 38.35 -3.58 2.47
N ILE A 794 37.44 -3.02 1.68
CA ILE A 794 36.57 -3.79 0.77
C ILE A 794 37.42 -4.44 -0.34
N GLN A 795 38.30 -3.67 -0.99
CA GLN A 795 39.11 -4.12 -2.13
C GLN A 795 40.21 -5.11 -1.73
N SER A 796 40.68 -5.08 -0.49
CA SER A 796 41.62 -6.08 0.06
C SER A 796 40.99 -7.46 0.32
N GLY A 797 39.67 -7.59 0.15
CA GLY A 797 38.94 -8.84 0.37
C GLY A 797 38.62 -9.13 1.83
N THR A 798 38.67 -8.11 2.71
CA THR A 798 38.33 -8.26 4.14
C THR A 798 36.92 -8.85 4.33
N PHE A 799 35.98 -8.48 3.44
CA PHE A 799 34.58 -8.88 3.48
C PHE A 799 34.21 -9.85 2.36
N GLY A 800 35.13 -10.70 1.92
CA GLY A 800 34.89 -11.69 0.87
C GLY A 800 35.46 -11.30 -0.49
N ASP A 801 34.79 -11.69 -1.58
CA ASP A 801 35.28 -11.44 -2.94
C ASP A 801 35.20 -9.93 -3.28
N ALA A 802 36.35 -9.27 -3.38
CA ALA A 802 36.45 -7.88 -3.78
C ALA A 802 35.81 -7.60 -5.15
N GLY A 803 35.88 -8.57 -6.08
CA GLY A 803 35.29 -8.45 -7.41
C GLY A 803 33.78 -8.23 -7.40
N ALA A 804 33.09 -8.74 -6.38
CA ALA A 804 31.65 -8.55 -6.21
C ALA A 804 31.26 -7.10 -5.87
N PHE A 805 32.19 -6.31 -5.33
CA PHE A 805 31.94 -4.95 -4.84
C PHE A 805 32.59 -3.85 -5.68
N THR A 806 33.41 -4.20 -6.69
CA THR A 806 34.13 -3.25 -7.54
C THR A 806 33.21 -2.17 -8.11
N SER A 807 32.08 -2.56 -8.70
CA SER A 807 31.16 -1.58 -9.30
C SER A 807 30.53 -0.63 -8.29
N LEU A 808 30.37 -1.03 -7.03
CA LEU A 808 29.86 -0.16 -5.97
C LEU A 808 30.87 0.94 -5.65
N VAL A 809 32.15 0.58 -5.56
CA VAL A 809 33.24 1.54 -5.33
C VAL A 809 33.47 2.44 -6.55
N ASN A 810 33.53 1.85 -7.75
CA ASN A 810 33.75 2.60 -8.98
C ASN A 810 32.58 3.54 -9.32
N GLY A 811 31.36 3.21 -8.89
CA GLY A 811 30.21 4.13 -8.99
C GLY A 811 30.46 5.48 -8.31
N ILE A 812 31.24 5.47 -7.23
CA ILE A 812 31.61 6.66 -6.46
C ILE A 812 32.90 7.27 -7.02
N VAL A 813 33.96 6.46 -7.18
CA VAL A 813 35.30 6.96 -7.52
C VAL A 813 35.44 7.35 -8.99
N ASP A 814 34.85 6.58 -9.91
CA ASP A 814 35.09 6.69 -11.36
C ASP A 814 33.88 7.25 -12.13
N HIS A 815 32.69 7.27 -11.52
CA HIS A 815 31.43 7.60 -12.19
C HIS A 815 30.67 8.75 -11.54
N GLY A 816 31.40 9.61 -10.80
CA GLY A 816 30.94 10.94 -10.37
C GLY A 816 29.94 10.96 -9.21
N ASP A 817 29.88 9.88 -8.42
CA ASP A 817 29.14 9.79 -7.14
C ASP A 817 27.80 10.53 -7.13
N TYR A 818 26.89 10.15 -8.05
CA TYR A 818 25.65 10.89 -8.29
C TYR A 818 24.76 11.10 -7.05
N TYR A 819 24.91 10.24 -6.04
CA TYR A 819 24.17 10.29 -4.78
C TYR A 819 24.94 10.92 -3.61
N LEU A 820 26.09 11.53 -3.89
CA LEU A 820 26.89 12.31 -2.94
C LEU A 820 27.19 11.51 -1.67
N VAL A 821 27.53 10.23 -1.84
CA VAL A 821 27.90 9.36 -0.70
C VAL A 821 29.15 9.92 -0.05
N SER A 822 30.08 10.40 -0.87
CA SER A 822 31.39 10.79 -0.45
C SER A 822 31.45 12.21 0.13
N ASP A 823 30.67 13.15 -0.40
CA ASP A 823 30.54 14.51 0.16
C ASP A 823 29.92 14.49 1.56
N ASP A 824 28.90 13.64 1.75
CA ASP A 824 28.20 13.56 3.03
C ASP A 824 28.91 12.66 4.05
N PHE A 825 29.87 11.81 3.63
CA PHE A 825 30.47 10.78 4.48
C PHE A 825 31.08 11.31 5.78
N ALA A 826 31.90 12.36 5.70
CA ALA A 826 32.55 12.94 6.87
C ALA A 826 31.53 13.54 7.86
N SER A 827 30.52 14.25 7.33
CA SER A 827 29.46 14.84 8.15
C SER A 827 28.56 13.77 8.80
N TYR A 828 28.30 12.67 8.08
CA TYR A 828 27.58 11.50 8.57
C TYR A 828 28.32 10.85 9.74
N CYS A 829 29.61 10.52 9.57
CA CYS A 829 30.43 9.92 10.63
C CYS A 829 30.53 10.82 11.88
N LYS A 830 30.72 12.13 11.69
CA LYS A 830 30.72 13.09 12.81
C LYS A 830 29.38 13.12 13.55
N THR A 831 28.28 13.02 12.83
CA THR A 831 26.94 12.99 13.43
C THR A 831 26.70 11.69 14.19
N GLN A 832 27.26 10.58 13.72
CA GLN A 832 27.26 9.31 14.45
C GLN A 832 28.04 9.39 15.77
N ASP A 833 29.11 10.17 15.84
CA ASP A 833 29.83 10.43 17.09
C ASP A 833 28.98 11.26 18.09
N LEU A 834 28.22 12.25 17.59
CA LEU A 834 27.28 13.02 18.42
C LEU A 834 26.17 12.13 18.99
N ILE A 835 25.69 11.15 18.22
CA ILE A 835 24.71 10.16 18.68
C ILE A 835 25.30 9.30 19.80
N ASP A 836 26.56 8.86 19.68
CA ASP A 836 27.23 8.10 20.74
C ASP A 836 27.43 8.93 22.01
N GLU A 837 27.68 10.23 21.90
CA GLU A 837 27.74 11.15 23.04
C GLU A 837 26.37 11.33 23.69
N ALA A 838 25.33 11.62 22.90
CA ALA A 838 23.97 11.80 23.38
C ALA A 838 23.43 10.53 24.04
N TYR A 839 23.68 9.35 23.47
CA TYR A 839 23.22 8.08 24.03
C TYR A 839 23.95 7.71 25.33
N ARG A 840 25.19 8.17 25.55
CA ARG A 840 25.87 8.01 26.86
C ARG A 840 25.17 8.81 27.95
N ASN A 841 24.56 9.94 27.61
CA ASN A 841 23.72 10.73 28.51
C ASN A 841 22.25 10.25 28.45
N GLN A 842 21.94 9.16 29.15
CA GLN A 842 20.61 8.54 29.13
C GLN A 842 19.48 9.49 29.58
N ASP A 843 19.76 10.42 30.48
CA ASP A 843 18.75 11.41 30.89
C ASP A 843 18.39 12.29 29.69
N GLU A 844 19.37 12.92 29.03
CA GLU A 844 19.10 13.76 27.87
C GLU A 844 18.45 12.95 26.73
N TRP A 845 18.91 11.73 26.47
CA TRP A 845 18.31 10.86 25.46
C TRP A 845 16.81 10.61 25.70
N LEU A 846 16.43 10.30 26.95
CA LEU A 846 15.03 10.10 27.33
C LEU A 846 14.21 11.37 27.18
N THR A 847 14.76 12.54 27.55
CA THR A 847 14.10 13.83 27.34
C THR A 847 13.82 14.05 25.86
N LYS A 848 14.79 13.81 24.97
CA LYS A 848 14.60 13.90 23.52
C LYS A 848 13.49 12.94 23.04
N ALA A 849 13.58 11.66 23.41
CA ALA A 849 12.64 10.64 22.96
C ALA A 849 11.19 10.90 23.40
N ILE A 850 10.97 11.26 24.66
CA ILE A 850 9.62 11.56 25.18
C ILE A 850 9.05 12.83 24.53
N THR A 851 9.87 13.88 24.40
CA THR A 851 9.45 15.13 23.75
C THR A 851 9.05 14.87 22.29
N SER A 852 9.83 14.05 21.58
CA SER A 852 9.50 13.66 20.22
C SER A 852 8.15 12.95 20.13
N VAL A 853 7.89 11.94 20.98
CA VAL A 853 6.58 11.26 21.03
C VAL A 853 5.45 12.24 21.32
N ALA A 854 5.63 13.14 22.28
CA ALA A 854 4.61 14.13 22.68
C ALA A 854 4.17 15.04 21.53
N ARG A 855 5.06 15.28 20.55
CA ARG A 855 4.83 16.21 19.43
C ARG A 855 4.47 15.53 18.11
N MET A 856 4.15 14.24 18.11
CA MET A 856 3.80 13.50 16.88
C MET A 856 2.33 13.66 16.42
N GLY A 857 1.52 14.48 17.10
CA GLY A 857 0.08 14.61 16.82
C GLY A 857 -0.26 14.93 15.36
N PHE A 858 0.54 15.80 14.71
CA PHE A 858 0.34 16.23 13.32
C PHE A 858 0.41 15.08 12.29
N PHE A 859 1.16 14.01 12.59
CA PHE A 859 1.42 12.91 11.66
C PHE A 859 0.39 11.77 11.74
N SER A 860 -0.78 12.03 12.33
CA SER A 860 -1.90 11.09 12.26
C SER A 860 -2.50 11.05 10.86
N SER A 861 -2.74 9.84 10.33
CA SER A 861 -3.48 9.68 9.07
C SER A 861 -4.94 10.15 9.16
N ASP A 862 -5.49 10.31 10.36
CA ASP A 862 -6.84 10.86 10.55
C ASP A 862 -6.91 12.32 10.09
N ARG A 863 -5.92 13.11 10.49
CA ARG A 863 -5.76 14.51 10.05
C ARG A 863 -5.64 14.60 8.54
N CYS A 864 -4.85 13.71 7.93
CA CYS A 864 -4.75 13.65 6.47
C CYS A 864 -6.12 13.39 5.83
N ILE A 865 -6.90 12.43 6.34
CA ILE A 865 -8.21 12.10 5.78
C ILE A 865 -9.20 13.26 5.92
N ASP A 866 -9.20 13.98 7.04
CA ASP A 866 -10.03 15.18 7.21
C ASP A 866 -9.62 16.28 6.21
N GLU A 867 -8.32 16.51 6.04
CA GLU A 867 -7.79 17.45 5.03
C GLU A 867 -8.20 17.06 3.59
N TYR A 868 -8.09 15.78 3.23
CA TYR A 868 -8.57 15.28 1.94
C TYR A 868 -10.09 15.46 1.80
N ALA A 869 -10.86 15.16 2.86
CA ALA A 869 -12.31 15.27 2.85
C ALA A 869 -12.79 16.71 2.66
N GLU A 870 -12.14 17.67 3.31
CA GLU A 870 -12.49 19.09 3.23
C GLU A 870 -12.00 19.74 1.93
N MET A 871 -10.72 19.57 1.58
CA MET A 871 -10.09 20.34 0.51
C MET A 871 -10.23 19.73 -0.89
N ILE A 872 -10.49 18.42 -0.99
CA ILE A 872 -10.43 17.69 -2.27
C ILE A 872 -11.75 16.97 -2.56
N TRP A 873 -12.26 16.17 -1.62
CA TRP A 873 -13.41 15.30 -1.88
C TRP A 873 -14.75 15.98 -1.61
N ASN A 874 -14.79 16.96 -0.72
CA ASN A 874 -16.01 17.61 -0.23
C ASN A 874 -17.01 16.56 0.27
N THR A 875 -16.56 15.72 1.21
CA THR A 875 -17.34 14.63 1.79
C THR A 875 -17.46 14.80 3.31
N GLU A 876 -18.52 14.25 3.89
CA GLU A 876 -18.80 14.32 5.32
C GLU A 876 -18.87 12.92 5.94
N PRO A 877 -18.56 12.76 7.22
CA PRO A 877 -18.66 11.48 7.91
C PRO A 877 -20.13 11.06 8.07
N LEU A 878 -20.39 9.76 7.94
CA LEU A 878 -21.67 9.13 8.22
C LEU A 878 -21.60 8.39 9.56
N VAL A 879 -21.87 9.10 10.65
CA VAL A 879 -21.86 8.51 11.99
C VAL A 879 -22.97 7.45 12.11
N PRO A 880 -22.67 6.20 12.52
CA PRO A 880 -23.68 5.18 12.75
C PRO A 880 -24.72 5.64 13.79
N SER A 881 -26.00 5.40 13.52
CA SER A 881 -27.07 5.63 14.49
C SER A 881 -26.92 4.65 15.66
N LYS A 882 -27.07 5.11 16.91
CA LYS A 882 -27.07 4.22 18.08
C LYS A 882 -28.30 3.29 18.13
N ASP A 883 -29.34 3.60 17.34
CA ASP A 883 -30.66 2.97 17.38
C ASP A 883 -30.95 2.03 16.17
N GLU A 884 -29.98 1.74 15.28
CA GLU A 884 -30.16 0.88 14.08
C GLU A 884 -29.42 -0.48 14.12
#